data_AF-A0AAW3AV86-F1
#
_entry.id   AF-A0AAW3AV86-F1
#
_cell.length_a   1.000
_cell.length_b   1.000
_cell.length_c   1.000
_cell.angle_alpha   90.00
_cell.angle_beta   90.00
_cell.angle_gamma   90.00
#
_symmetry.space_group_name_H-M   'P 1'
#
loop_
_entity.id
_entity.type
_entity.pdbx_description
1 polymer ?
#
loop_
_entity_poly.entity_id
_entity_poly.type
_entity_poly.pdbx_seq_one_letter_code
_entity_poly.pdbx_strand_id
1 'polypeptide(L)'
;MDMRGLAHFIQDIRRATGNKKEEESRVDEELAKIRAKFIHTSSMTTYDRKKYVCKLLFISMLGYPITFGHMEGLKLMSEESLSAKLIGYLSTSVLLNENSDLLMLTTHTVYRDLLSMLDLSRSLALSAVANTGSRDFVEVMHEGVFSIVVDDTVNQHIRKKALLTLLHIYRKHPDIVDLNAVVPKAAELLLSTQDGVSMCAVTFLNGCISKETKHLYRGIPDKLIQVLARIILEKQTEPGYVYYGVPAPWLQAKLLRLLQYFPLPSDADQRNRIILVLRKVVKATDKVLKDAQTQQKQRGTKSRVSAMNAVLFEVVSLCIQWDVGSKLILECVALVTSFLSDKREANLRYMGLILLARLSFVDVPGFNFHMHCRQYQQQIIVSLHDSDPSIRKKALDVLVAMCNQSTADDIINELISHLPIAADPNFKTSLVLSIALLAEKYCQDYNTYVDIMLTVVSQAGDLCPPDIAHRVVQVVVNDPSVQKRAANMVFEELKKTTKVSEVMLCVAAFVLGEFGYQIALNAESTPIVQLILLTQQLSFASVVTQSIIISTFFKFYTLYDDVAVRERIVKTLQAYTNSPHPELQQRATEFIALVEFARRELLEKVFEPMPPFRDDVSTVMNQVKRLHSGVQDIWGLKILERGVGDVNRTRKYKFKLESGDKHQEEKRAITLNDLSTMSTVPPVQGENTDQTNAELDDLLDVSLPPQDVDRVCSTYQEHRRRLFELSRADKGVLFSNESIELQCAKSTYGADTRMTVVVRDKTGRGLVQVAVEVIRAEPGLILQSRTKDGTSVVACGTITTEFAARSCFAFSSPPSVRVQYAPASDSAHVCTDALSLPILPTTFFTPYQVDSDANFSRLYETTKQASACAGWCKAMSPSTRVDTNTLMQLLELQGYRTKVTGSGAIVGVAAFAVQPKDCVEYVPVVCEIQTSAREMQVFVYSEDSVLQQGALDTIKFAVQ
;
A
#
# COMPACT_ATOMS: atom_id res chain seq x y z
N MET A 1 41.67 -7.73 -26.99
CA MET A 1 40.95 -6.85 -27.94
C MET A 1 41.66 -5.50 -27.95
N ASP A 2 42.66 -5.30 -28.80
CA ASP A 2 43.35 -4.00 -28.85
C ASP A 2 42.66 -3.06 -29.85
N MET A 3 41.62 -2.36 -29.38
CA MET A 3 40.99 -1.29 -30.15
C MET A 3 41.76 0.02 -29.95
N ARG A 4 42.93 0.16 -30.59
CA ARG A 4 43.81 1.35 -30.46
C ARG A 4 43.06 2.68 -30.66
N GLY A 5 42.11 2.72 -31.60
CA GLY A 5 41.32 3.92 -31.87
C GLY A 5 40.30 4.29 -30.79
N LEU A 6 39.85 3.34 -29.95
CA LEU A 6 39.01 3.62 -28.78
C LEU A 6 39.88 4.16 -27.64
N ALA A 7 41.04 3.56 -27.41
CA ALA A 7 41.97 3.99 -26.35
C ALA A 7 42.41 5.44 -26.53
N HIS A 8 42.77 5.84 -27.77
CA HIS A 8 43.10 7.24 -28.08
C HIS A 8 41.92 8.18 -27.83
N PHE A 9 40.71 7.82 -28.23
CA PHE A 9 39.54 8.66 -27.98
C PHE A 9 39.25 8.84 -26.48
N ILE A 10 39.33 7.76 -25.70
CA ILE A 10 39.18 7.83 -24.24
C ILE A 10 40.27 8.73 -23.63
N GLN A 11 41.50 8.66 -24.13
CA GLN A 11 42.60 9.52 -23.68
C GLN A 11 42.35 11.00 -24.02
N ASP A 12 41.81 11.29 -25.20
CA ASP A 12 41.44 12.66 -25.61
C ASP A 12 40.33 13.22 -24.70
N ILE A 13 39.28 12.44 -24.43
CA ILE A 13 38.20 12.86 -23.52
C ILE A 13 38.75 13.09 -22.10
N ARG A 14 39.63 12.21 -21.60
CA ARG A 14 40.26 12.39 -20.28
C ARG A 14 41.09 13.66 -20.19
N ARG A 15 41.68 14.12 -21.31
CA ARG A 15 42.41 15.41 -21.36
C ARG A 15 41.44 16.60 -21.37
N ALA A 16 40.26 16.44 -21.95
CA ALA A 16 39.22 17.47 -22.04
C ALA A 16 38.30 17.58 -20.80
N THR A 17 38.35 16.62 -19.86
CA THR A 17 37.46 16.57 -18.67
C THR A 17 37.47 17.83 -17.79
N GLY A 18 38.51 18.68 -17.89
CA GLY A 18 38.58 19.94 -17.16
C GLY A 18 37.67 21.04 -17.71
N ASN A 19 37.21 20.93 -18.96
CA ASN A 19 36.37 21.93 -19.62
C ASN A 19 35.24 21.26 -20.42
N LYS A 20 34.01 21.34 -19.89
CA LYS A 20 32.83 20.66 -20.46
C LYS A 20 32.59 20.99 -21.93
N LYS A 21 32.89 22.22 -22.37
CA LYS A 21 32.74 22.63 -23.78
C LYS A 21 33.73 21.94 -24.72
N GLU A 22 34.95 21.70 -24.26
CA GLU A 22 35.96 20.98 -25.05
C GLU A 22 35.62 19.49 -25.15
N GLU A 23 35.07 18.90 -24.08
CA GLU A 23 34.54 17.55 -24.10
C GLU A 23 33.38 17.41 -25.10
N GLU A 24 32.39 18.30 -25.03
CA GLU A 24 31.25 18.34 -25.96
C GLU A 24 31.71 18.48 -27.42
N SER A 25 32.59 19.44 -27.72
CA SER A 25 33.15 19.63 -29.07
C SER A 25 33.87 18.38 -29.57
N ARG A 26 34.66 17.72 -28.71
CA ARG A 26 35.42 16.53 -29.10
C ARG A 26 34.49 15.33 -29.35
N VAL A 27 33.43 15.19 -28.56
CA VAL A 27 32.40 14.16 -28.76
C VAL A 27 31.66 14.39 -30.08
N ASP A 28 31.26 15.62 -30.39
CA ASP A 28 30.57 15.97 -31.64
C ASP A 28 31.44 15.70 -32.87
N GLU A 29 32.73 16.03 -32.81
CA GLU A 29 33.69 15.68 -33.86
C GLU A 29 33.78 14.16 -34.11
N GLU A 30 33.82 13.34 -33.05
CA GLU A 30 33.84 11.89 -33.22
C GLU A 30 32.49 11.36 -33.72
N LEU A 31 31.37 11.87 -33.24
CA LEU A 31 30.04 11.49 -33.76
C LEU A 31 29.93 11.80 -35.25
N ALA A 32 30.40 12.97 -35.70
CA ALA A 32 30.44 13.34 -37.11
C ALA A 32 31.31 12.37 -37.94
N LYS A 33 32.51 12.02 -37.44
CA LYS A 33 33.40 11.03 -38.09
C LYS A 33 32.75 9.65 -38.18
N ILE A 34 32.03 9.22 -37.15
CA ILE A 34 31.35 7.91 -37.14
C ILE A 34 30.17 7.93 -38.12
N ARG A 35 29.36 8.99 -38.14
CA ARG A 35 28.24 9.16 -39.10
C ARG A 35 28.73 9.06 -40.54
N ALA A 36 29.78 9.80 -40.89
CA ALA A 36 30.35 9.79 -42.24
C ALA A 36 30.79 8.38 -42.68
N LYS A 37 31.34 7.60 -41.75
CA LYS A 37 31.78 6.23 -42.04
C LYS A 37 30.63 5.23 -42.15
N PHE A 38 29.56 5.39 -41.38
CA PHE A 38 28.40 4.51 -41.45
C PHE A 38 27.59 4.69 -42.75
N ILE A 39 27.64 5.86 -43.38
CA ILE A 39 27.03 6.11 -44.70
C ILE A 39 27.69 5.26 -45.80
N HIS A 40 29.01 5.08 -45.76
CA HIS A 40 29.77 4.25 -46.72
C HIS A 40 29.99 2.83 -46.20
N THR A 41 28.91 2.10 -45.90
CA THR A 41 28.98 0.80 -45.22
C THR A 41 29.74 -0.28 -46.03
N SER A 42 29.81 -0.18 -47.36
CA SER A 42 30.37 -1.20 -48.26
C SER A 42 31.89 -1.40 -48.14
N SER A 43 32.63 -0.44 -47.55
CA SER A 43 34.08 -0.51 -47.37
C SER A 43 34.51 -0.83 -45.93
N MET A 44 33.57 -1.05 -45.01
CA MET A 44 33.88 -1.24 -43.60
C MET A 44 34.17 -2.71 -43.25
N THR A 45 35.34 -2.94 -42.67
CA THR A 45 35.70 -4.24 -42.09
C THR A 45 34.94 -4.51 -40.79
N THR A 46 34.80 -5.79 -40.41
CA THR A 46 34.23 -6.19 -39.11
C THR A 46 35.01 -5.58 -37.94
N TYR A 47 36.32 -5.38 -38.08
CA TYR A 47 37.14 -4.69 -37.08
C TYR A 47 36.74 -3.21 -36.93
N ASP A 48 36.56 -2.50 -38.03
CA ASP A 48 36.14 -1.10 -38.01
C ASP A 48 34.74 -0.93 -37.43
N ARG A 49 33.80 -1.82 -37.79
CA ARG A 49 32.45 -1.83 -37.23
C ARG A 49 32.47 -2.00 -35.72
N LYS A 50 33.21 -2.98 -35.20
CA LYS A 50 33.40 -3.18 -33.75
C LYS A 50 33.98 -1.93 -33.08
N LYS A 51 35.03 -1.35 -33.66
CA LYS A 51 35.69 -0.14 -33.13
C LYS A 51 34.73 1.04 -33.01
N TYR A 52 33.92 1.30 -34.04
CA TYR A 52 32.99 2.44 -34.03
C TYR A 52 31.78 2.21 -33.13
N VAL A 53 31.23 1.00 -33.09
CA VAL A 53 30.15 0.65 -32.15
C VAL A 53 30.64 0.76 -30.69
N CYS A 54 31.86 0.34 -30.37
CA CYS A 54 32.43 0.56 -29.04
C CYS A 54 32.61 2.04 -28.68
N LYS A 55 32.96 2.90 -29.66
CA LYS A 55 33.01 4.35 -29.43
C LYS A 55 31.62 4.91 -29.12
N LEU A 56 30.59 4.49 -29.86
CA LEU A 56 29.22 4.87 -29.56
C LEU A 56 28.81 4.39 -28.17
N LEU A 57 29.03 3.13 -27.82
CA LEU A 57 28.78 2.63 -26.47
C LEU A 57 29.44 3.48 -25.38
N PHE A 58 30.71 3.87 -25.58
CA PHE A 58 31.41 4.76 -24.64
C PHE A 58 30.77 6.14 -24.54
N ILE A 59 30.39 6.75 -25.67
CA ILE A 59 29.71 8.06 -25.72
C ILE A 59 28.34 7.99 -25.01
N SER A 60 27.61 6.88 -25.18
CA SER A 60 26.34 6.66 -24.48
C SER A 60 26.55 6.53 -22.98
N MET A 61 27.61 5.84 -22.53
CA MET A 61 27.94 5.71 -21.11
C MET A 61 28.41 7.04 -20.48
N LEU A 62 28.93 7.98 -21.28
CA LEU A 62 29.22 9.36 -20.84
C LEU A 62 27.93 10.19 -20.64
N GLY A 63 26.78 9.74 -21.15
CA GLY A 63 25.50 10.42 -21.04
C GLY A 63 25.06 11.20 -22.27
N TYR A 64 25.80 11.13 -23.38
CA TYR A 64 25.41 11.76 -24.65
C TYR A 64 24.40 10.88 -25.40
N PRO A 65 23.29 11.46 -25.91
CA PRO A 65 22.26 10.70 -26.61
C PRO A 65 22.76 10.21 -27.97
N ILE A 66 22.52 8.93 -28.27
CA ILE A 66 22.90 8.30 -29.53
C ILE A 66 21.64 7.91 -30.30
N THR A 67 21.48 8.49 -31.49
CA THR A 67 20.32 8.29 -32.37
C THR A 67 20.60 7.40 -33.58
N PHE A 68 21.85 6.96 -33.76
CA PHE A 68 22.29 6.21 -34.94
C PHE A 68 23.32 5.13 -34.57
N GLY A 69 23.52 4.16 -35.47
CA GLY A 69 24.48 3.07 -35.25
C GLY A 69 23.89 1.80 -34.63
N HIS A 70 22.60 1.81 -34.24
CA HIS A 70 21.89 0.62 -33.74
C HIS A 70 21.98 -0.55 -34.73
N MET A 71 21.70 -0.31 -36.02
CA MET A 71 21.76 -1.33 -37.08
C MET A 71 23.15 -1.98 -37.24
N GLU A 72 24.22 -1.23 -37.03
CA GLU A 72 25.58 -1.77 -37.10
C GLU A 72 25.88 -2.69 -35.90
N GLY A 73 25.30 -2.39 -34.73
CA GLY A 73 25.29 -3.29 -33.58
C GLY A 73 24.54 -4.60 -33.87
N LEU A 74 23.35 -4.52 -34.49
CA LEU A 74 22.57 -5.70 -34.89
C LEU A 74 23.31 -6.57 -35.91
N LYS A 75 23.99 -5.95 -36.89
CA LYS A 75 24.83 -6.69 -37.85
C LYS A 75 25.94 -7.46 -37.14
N LEU A 76 26.64 -6.82 -36.19
CA LEU A 76 27.69 -7.49 -35.40
C LEU A 76 27.17 -8.67 -34.58
N MET A 77 25.92 -8.63 -34.12
CA MET A 77 25.29 -9.74 -33.41
C MET A 77 25.08 -10.97 -34.30
N SER A 78 24.90 -10.76 -35.60
CA SER A 78 24.64 -11.84 -36.57
C SER A 78 25.93 -12.47 -37.14
N GLU A 79 27.09 -11.84 -36.94
CA GLU A 79 28.40 -12.32 -37.37
C GLU A 79 28.83 -13.61 -36.64
N GLU A 80 29.67 -14.44 -37.26
CA GLU A 80 30.15 -15.69 -36.65
C GLU A 80 31.29 -15.45 -35.63
N SER A 81 32.01 -14.34 -35.74
CA SER A 81 33.10 -14.03 -34.80
C SER A 81 32.57 -13.75 -33.39
N LEU A 82 33.00 -14.54 -32.41
CA LEU A 82 32.64 -14.37 -31.00
C LEU A 82 32.92 -12.95 -30.47
N SER A 83 34.02 -12.34 -30.94
CA SER A 83 34.38 -10.96 -30.60
C SER A 83 33.42 -9.92 -31.17
N ALA A 84 32.83 -10.19 -32.34
CA ALA A 84 31.82 -9.33 -32.96
C ALA A 84 30.48 -9.50 -32.25
N LYS A 85 30.05 -10.75 -32.00
CA LYS A 85 28.84 -11.06 -31.25
C LYS A 85 28.82 -10.40 -29.88
N LEU A 86 29.92 -10.48 -29.12
CA LEU A 86 30.00 -9.85 -27.80
C LEU A 86 29.71 -8.34 -27.86
N ILE A 87 30.32 -7.62 -28.82
CA ILE A 87 30.09 -6.19 -29.00
C ILE A 87 28.67 -5.92 -29.52
N GLY A 88 28.14 -6.76 -30.41
CA GLY A 88 26.76 -6.65 -30.90
C GLY A 88 25.72 -6.83 -29.79
N TYR A 89 25.84 -7.86 -28.96
CA TYR A 89 24.96 -8.10 -27.82
C TYR A 89 25.07 -7.00 -26.75
N LEU A 90 26.30 -6.52 -26.47
CA LEU A 90 26.50 -5.38 -25.56
C LEU A 90 25.87 -4.10 -26.13
N SER A 91 26.06 -3.83 -27.42
CA SER A 91 25.44 -2.71 -28.14
C SER A 91 23.93 -2.76 -28.05
N THR A 92 23.35 -3.93 -28.26
CA THR A 92 21.90 -4.15 -28.21
C THR A 92 21.38 -3.92 -26.79
N SER A 93 22.07 -4.43 -25.77
CA SER A 93 21.65 -4.32 -24.36
C SER A 93 21.75 -2.90 -23.80
N VAL A 94 22.64 -2.05 -24.33
CA VAL A 94 22.87 -0.68 -23.82
C VAL A 94 22.16 0.38 -24.66
N LEU A 95 22.12 0.23 -26.00
CA LEU A 95 21.61 1.25 -26.90
C LEU A 95 20.14 1.06 -27.30
N LEU A 96 19.57 -0.14 -27.17
CA LEU A 96 18.16 -0.36 -27.51
C LEU A 96 17.29 -0.26 -26.26
N ASN A 97 16.25 0.57 -26.37
CA ASN A 97 15.18 0.64 -25.38
C ASN A 97 14.20 -0.53 -25.58
N GLU A 98 13.52 -0.94 -24.51
CA GLU A 98 12.57 -2.06 -24.51
C GLU A 98 11.39 -1.88 -25.49
N ASN A 99 11.06 -0.63 -25.85
CA ASN A 99 9.97 -0.29 -26.78
C ASN A 99 10.44 -0.10 -28.24
N SER A 100 11.70 -0.42 -28.55
CA SER A 100 12.21 -0.24 -29.91
C SER A 100 11.80 -1.40 -30.82
N ASP A 101 11.15 -1.09 -31.95
CA ASP A 101 10.82 -2.07 -33.01
C ASP A 101 12.05 -2.86 -33.52
N LEU A 102 13.25 -2.30 -33.32
CA LEU A 102 14.51 -2.96 -33.69
C LEU A 102 14.79 -4.22 -32.87
N LEU A 103 14.20 -4.38 -31.67
CA LEU A 103 14.29 -5.62 -30.90
C LEU A 103 13.62 -6.79 -31.61
N MET A 104 12.55 -6.54 -32.37
CA MET A 104 11.90 -7.62 -33.15
C MET A 104 12.84 -8.20 -34.21
N LEU A 105 13.73 -7.38 -34.79
CA LEU A 105 14.73 -7.81 -35.76
C LEU A 105 15.81 -8.71 -35.15
N THR A 106 16.02 -8.66 -33.82
CA THR A 106 17.02 -9.49 -33.14
C THR A 106 16.48 -10.84 -32.71
N THR A 107 15.16 -10.99 -32.59
CA THR A 107 14.45 -12.20 -32.10
C THR A 107 15.01 -13.49 -32.71
N HIS A 108 15.05 -13.60 -34.04
CA HIS A 108 15.53 -14.80 -34.71
C HIS A 108 17.01 -15.11 -34.40
N THR A 109 17.86 -14.09 -34.37
CA THR A 109 19.30 -14.26 -34.09
C THR A 109 19.54 -14.69 -32.63
N VAL A 110 18.80 -14.11 -31.69
CA VAL A 110 18.87 -14.47 -30.26
C VAL A 110 18.37 -15.90 -30.06
N TYR A 111 17.23 -16.26 -30.65
CA TYR A 111 16.67 -17.62 -30.54
C TYR A 111 17.62 -18.67 -31.12
N ARG A 112 18.20 -18.41 -32.30
CA ARG A 112 19.22 -19.26 -32.92
C ARG A 112 20.44 -19.45 -32.01
N ASP A 113 20.89 -18.38 -31.36
CA ASP A 113 22.05 -18.43 -30.47
C ASP A 113 21.74 -19.12 -29.12
N LEU A 114 20.50 -19.11 -28.64
CA LEU A 114 20.04 -19.91 -27.49
C LEU A 114 20.12 -21.42 -27.79
N LEU A 115 19.73 -21.82 -29.00
CA LEU A 115 19.76 -23.23 -29.42
C LEU A 115 21.15 -23.69 -29.89
N SER A 116 22.09 -22.77 -30.10
CA SER A 116 23.45 -23.07 -30.57
C SER A 116 24.22 -23.97 -29.61
N MET A 117 25.01 -24.92 -30.13
CA MET A 117 25.90 -25.76 -29.31
C MET A 117 27.06 -24.99 -28.64
N LEU A 118 27.28 -23.73 -29.03
CA LEU A 118 28.38 -22.91 -28.51
C LEU A 118 28.00 -22.24 -27.19
N ASP A 119 28.66 -22.66 -26.11
CA ASP A 119 28.44 -22.18 -24.75
C ASP A 119 28.47 -20.64 -24.62
N LEU A 120 29.41 -19.99 -25.31
CA LEU A 120 29.54 -18.53 -25.28
C LEU A 120 28.36 -17.83 -25.97
N SER A 121 27.87 -18.36 -27.09
CA SER A 121 26.71 -17.80 -27.82
C SER A 121 25.45 -17.89 -26.97
N ARG A 122 25.19 -19.06 -26.37
CA ARG A 122 24.08 -19.25 -25.40
C ARG A 122 24.17 -18.26 -24.25
N SER A 123 25.36 -18.13 -23.67
CA SER A 123 25.62 -17.21 -22.55
C SER A 123 25.34 -15.74 -22.92
N LEU A 124 25.69 -15.30 -24.13
CA LEU A 124 25.43 -13.94 -24.59
C LEU A 124 23.94 -13.70 -24.85
N ALA A 125 23.28 -14.66 -25.51
CA ALA A 125 21.84 -14.61 -25.74
C ALA A 125 21.05 -14.57 -24.43
N LEU A 126 21.38 -15.44 -23.45
CA LEU A 126 20.75 -15.44 -22.12
C LEU A 126 20.94 -14.11 -21.36
N SER A 127 22.13 -13.52 -21.45
CA SER A 127 22.39 -12.19 -20.86
C SER A 127 21.59 -11.09 -21.55
N ALA A 128 21.42 -11.17 -22.87
CA ALA A 128 20.61 -10.21 -23.61
C ALA A 128 19.14 -10.33 -23.20
N VAL A 129 18.56 -11.54 -23.20
CA VAL A 129 17.18 -11.80 -22.78
C VAL A 129 16.93 -11.34 -21.33
N ALA A 130 17.90 -11.47 -20.43
CA ALA A 130 17.77 -10.98 -19.06
C ALA A 130 17.78 -9.44 -18.92
N ASN A 131 18.29 -8.72 -19.93
CA ASN A 131 18.41 -7.26 -19.93
C ASN A 131 17.41 -6.56 -20.86
N THR A 132 16.88 -7.26 -21.87
CA THR A 132 15.91 -6.75 -22.86
C THR A 132 14.58 -7.50 -22.71
N GLY A 133 13.47 -6.81 -22.46
CA GLY A 133 12.23 -7.52 -22.11
C GLY A 133 10.94 -6.79 -22.48
N SER A 134 10.66 -6.67 -23.78
CA SER A 134 9.29 -6.55 -24.24
C SER A 134 8.57 -7.89 -24.12
N ARG A 135 7.25 -7.85 -23.90
CA ARG A 135 6.42 -9.06 -23.72
C ARG A 135 6.58 -10.02 -24.90
N ASP A 136 6.39 -9.53 -26.12
CA ASP A 136 6.43 -10.32 -27.36
C ASP A 136 7.79 -11.00 -27.58
N PHE A 137 8.88 -10.31 -27.25
CA PHE A 137 10.23 -10.87 -27.35
C PHE A 137 10.43 -12.03 -26.36
N VAL A 138 9.97 -11.85 -25.13
CA VAL A 138 10.12 -12.84 -24.06
C VAL A 138 9.23 -14.06 -24.28
N GLU A 139 8.02 -13.89 -24.82
CA GLU A 139 7.12 -14.98 -25.21
C GLU A 139 7.77 -15.93 -26.21
N VAL A 140 8.62 -15.46 -27.12
CA VAL A 140 9.36 -16.33 -28.04
C VAL A 140 10.57 -16.99 -27.38
N MET A 141 11.27 -16.27 -26.50
CA MET A 141 12.53 -16.77 -25.91
C MET A 141 12.33 -17.76 -24.77
N HIS A 142 11.21 -17.71 -24.03
CA HIS A 142 11.04 -18.46 -22.78
C HIS A 142 11.21 -19.98 -22.97
N GLU A 143 10.69 -20.56 -24.05
CA GLU A 143 10.84 -21.99 -24.36
C GLU A 143 12.31 -22.37 -24.57
N GLY A 144 13.06 -21.53 -25.29
CA GLY A 144 14.49 -21.71 -25.52
C GLY A 144 15.28 -21.67 -24.21
N VAL A 145 14.96 -20.72 -23.32
CA VAL A 145 15.59 -20.63 -21.99
C VAL A 145 15.21 -21.83 -21.11
N PHE A 146 13.95 -22.27 -21.14
CA PHE A 146 13.48 -23.42 -20.38
C PHE A 146 14.17 -24.71 -20.81
N SER A 147 14.31 -24.94 -22.12
CA SER A 147 15.00 -26.13 -22.66
C SER A 147 16.43 -26.27 -22.12
N ILE A 148 17.16 -25.14 -21.99
CA ILE A 148 18.52 -25.09 -21.44
C ILE A 148 18.56 -25.48 -19.96
N VAL A 149 17.52 -25.18 -19.18
CA VAL A 149 17.46 -25.55 -17.76
C VAL A 149 17.19 -27.04 -17.58
N VAL A 150 16.33 -27.62 -18.43
CA VAL A 150 15.94 -29.03 -18.39
C VAL A 150 17.05 -29.94 -18.89
N ASP A 151 17.76 -29.54 -19.94
CA ASP A 151 18.80 -30.36 -20.56
C ASP A 151 20.02 -30.55 -19.64
N ASP A 152 20.24 -31.81 -19.23
CA ASP A 152 21.34 -32.18 -18.34
C ASP A 152 22.70 -32.28 -19.08
N THR A 153 22.71 -32.27 -20.42
CA THR A 153 23.94 -32.24 -21.22
C THR A 153 24.58 -30.86 -21.27
N VAL A 154 23.80 -29.81 -20.98
CA VAL A 154 24.29 -28.42 -21.02
C VAL A 154 25.18 -28.15 -19.81
N ASN A 155 26.28 -27.44 -20.07
CA ASN A 155 27.20 -26.98 -19.04
C ASN A 155 26.47 -26.27 -17.90
N GLN A 156 26.76 -26.67 -16.66
CA GLN A 156 26.16 -26.13 -15.44
C GLN A 156 26.31 -24.60 -15.34
N HIS A 157 27.39 -24.03 -15.89
CA HIS A 157 27.59 -22.57 -15.94
C HIS A 157 26.60 -21.81 -16.82
N ILE A 158 25.98 -22.47 -17.80
CA ILE A 158 24.93 -21.88 -18.63
C ILE A 158 23.58 -22.08 -17.95
N ARG A 159 23.34 -23.26 -17.38
CA ARG A 159 22.12 -23.55 -16.63
C ARG A 159 21.87 -22.55 -15.49
N LYS A 160 22.93 -22.14 -14.78
CA LYS A 160 22.82 -21.09 -13.75
C LYS A 160 22.39 -19.72 -14.32
N LYS A 161 22.82 -19.37 -15.53
CA LYS A 161 22.39 -18.13 -16.21
C LYS A 161 20.94 -18.26 -16.68
N ALA A 162 20.59 -19.39 -17.28
CA ALA A 162 19.24 -19.66 -17.74
C ALA A 162 18.21 -19.58 -16.60
N LEU A 163 18.53 -20.12 -15.41
CA LEU A 163 17.71 -19.97 -14.21
C LEU A 163 17.48 -18.50 -13.81
N LEU A 164 18.51 -17.66 -13.87
CA LEU A 164 18.37 -16.23 -13.54
C LEU A 164 17.61 -15.47 -14.64
N THR A 165 17.79 -15.85 -15.89
CA THR A 165 17.02 -15.30 -17.02
C THR A 165 15.53 -15.67 -16.87
N LEU A 166 15.19 -16.92 -16.53
CA LEU A 166 13.80 -17.32 -16.22
C LEU A 166 13.24 -16.56 -15.02
N LEU A 167 14.03 -16.34 -13.98
CA LEU A 167 13.60 -15.51 -12.85
C LEU A 167 13.29 -14.07 -13.26
N HIS A 168 14.10 -13.49 -14.14
CA HIS A 168 13.85 -12.15 -14.67
C HIS A 168 12.55 -12.11 -15.47
N ILE A 169 12.35 -13.09 -16.36
CA ILE A 169 11.13 -13.25 -17.15
C ILE A 169 9.92 -13.35 -16.21
N TYR A 170 9.96 -14.23 -15.22
CA TYR A 170 8.86 -14.42 -14.25
C TYR A 170 8.53 -13.14 -13.47
N ARG A 171 9.53 -12.35 -13.08
CA ARG A 171 9.30 -11.09 -12.33
C ARG A 171 8.64 -10.00 -13.17
N LYS A 172 8.88 -9.98 -14.49
CA LYS A 172 8.25 -9.02 -15.41
C LYS A 172 6.89 -9.51 -15.93
N HIS A 173 6.82 -10.80 -16.30
CA HIS A 173 5.68 -11.45 -16.93
C HIS A 173 5.43 -12.82 -16.26
N PRO A 174 4.75 -12.85 -15.10
CA PRO A 174 4.56 -14.08 -14.33
C PRO A 174 3.68 -15.11 -15.05
N ASP A 175 2.86 -14.68 -16.02
CA ASP A 175 1.96 -15.48 -16.84
C ASP A 175 2.66 -16.36 -17.89
N ILE A 176 3.90 -16.04 -18.27
CA ILE A 176 4.64 -16.76 -19.32
C ILE A 176 5.34 -18.01 -18.79
N VAL A 177 5.76 -18.02 -17.51
CA VAL A 177 6.61 -19.09 -16.96
C VAL A 177 5.76 -20.13 -16.22
N ASP A 178 5.72 -21.36 -16.73
CA ASP A 178 5.10 -22.48 -16.01
C ASP A 178 5.98 -22.94 -14.83
N LEU A 179 5.59 -22.52 -13.63
CA LEU A 179 6.28 -22.90 -12.39
C LEU A 179 6.19 -24.40 -12.08
N ASN A 180 5.14 -25.09 -12.54
CA ASN A 180 4.98 -26.53 -12.27
C ASN A 180 6.12 -27.35 -12.90
N ALA A 181 6.56 -26.95 -14.08
CA ALA A 181 7.65 -27.61 -14.80
C ALA A 181 9.04 -27.19 -14.28
N VAL A 182 9.22 -25.90 -13.94
CA VAL A 182 10.56 -25.37 -13.59
C VAL A 182 10.95 -25.64 -12.14
N VAL A 183 10.03 -25.56 -11.18
CA VAL A 183 10.32 -25.68 -9.74
C VAL A 183 10.97 -27.04 -9.38
N PRO A 184 10.47 -28.20 -9.87
CA PRO A 184 11.11 -29.49 -9.62
C PRO A 184 12.55 -29.55 -10.14
N LYS A 185 12.80 -29.03 -11.35
CA LYS A 185 14.15 -29.03 -11.94
C LYS A 185 15.10 -28.08 -11.20
N ALA A 186 14.62 -26.92 -10.77
CA ALA A 186 15.38 -26.04 -9.89
C ALA A 186 15.71 -26.71 -8.54
N ALA A 187 14.79 -27.51 -8.00
CA ALA A 187 15.02 -28.28 -6.77
C ALA A 187 16.02 -29.45 -6.95
N GLU A 188 16.17 -30.00 -8.15
CA GLU A 188 17.27 -30.93 -8.46
C GLU A 188 18.62 -30.21 -8.53
N LEU A 189 18.65 -29.07 -9.24
CA LEU A 189 19.85 -28.24 -9.38
C LEU A 189 20.36 -27.68 -8.04
N LEU A 190 19.47 -27.56 -7.05
CA LEU A 190 19.83 -27.23 -5.68
C LEU A 190 20.87 -28.18 -5.08
N LEU A 191 20.78 -29.48 -5.38
CA LEU A 191 21.65 -30.53 -4.84
C LEU A 191 22.94 -30.71 -5.65
N SER A 192 23.20 -29.84 -6.63
CA SER A 192 24.41 -29.91 -7.43
C SER A 192 25.69 -29.86 -6.58
N THR A 193 26.77 -30.42 -7.11
CA THR A 193 28.10 -30.34 -6.51
C THR A 193 28.66 -28.92 -6.56
N GLN A 194 28.30 -28.14 -7.59
CA GLN A 194 28.73 -26.77 -7.77
C GLN A 194 27.88 -25.79 -6.96
N ASP A 195 28.48 -25.17 -5.93
CA ASP A 195 27.78 -24.23 -5.05
C ASP A 195 27.21 -23.02 -5.82
N GLY A 196 27.80 -22.65 -6.96
CA GLY A 196 27.29 -21.59 -7.85
C GLY A 196 25.95 -21.90 -8.51
N VAL A 197 25.69 -23.16 -8.83
CA VAL A 197 24.43 -23.61 -9.46
C VAL A 197 23.35 -23.71 -8.40
N SER A 198 23.67 -24.31 -7.25
CA SER A 198 22.83 -24.26 -6.05
C SER A 198 22.44 -22.83 -5.71
N MET A 199 23.36 -21.86 -5.84
CA MET A 199 23.06 -20.47 -5.56
C MET A 199 22.03 -19.84 -6.49
N CYS A 200 22.15 -20.08 -7.79
CA CYS A 200 21.17 -19.60 -8.77
C CYS A 200 19.82 -20.30 -8.62
N ALA A 201 19.82 -21.62 -8.33
CA ALA A 201 18.61 -22.39 -8.06
C ALA A 201 17.84 -21.85 -6.84
N VAL A 202 18.51 -21.63 -5.71
CA VAL A 202 17.89 -21.03 -4.51
C VAL A 202 17.39 -19.61 -4.79
N THR A 203 18.10 -18.84 -5.63
CA THR A 203 17.69 -17.48 -5.98
C THR A 203 16.43 -17.48 -6.85
N PHE A 204 16.30 -18.40 -7.80
CA PHE A 204 15.09 -18.63 -8.57
C PHE A 204 13.93 -19.03 -7.64
N LEU A 205 14.14 -20.04 -6.79
CA LEU A 205 13.11 -20.54 -5.87
C LEU A 205 12.60 -19.47 -4.90
N ASN A 206 13.50 -18.67 -4.30
CA ASN A 206 13.14 -17.52 -3.46
C ASN A 206 12.39 -16.41 -4.21
N GLY A 207 12.62 -16.30 -5.52
CA GLY A 207 11.97 -15.28 -6.34
C GLY A 207 10.58 -15.67 -6.83
N CYS A 208 10.28 -16.96 -6.90
CA CYS A 208 9.00 -17.48 -7.39
C CYS A 208 8.02 -17.88 -6.28
N ILE A 209 8.47 -17.95 -5.02
CA ILE A 209 7.62 -18.34 -3.90
C ILE A 209 6.62 -17.23 -3.54
N SER A 210 5.33 -17.58 -3.59
CA SER A 210 4.20 -16.75 -3.18
C SER A 210 3.24 -17.59 -2.32
N LYS A 211 2.20 -16.98 -1.75
CA LYS A 211 1.19 -17.72 -0.97
C LYS A 211 0.49 -18.79 -1.83
N GLU A 212 0.29 -18.52 -3.11
CA GLU A 212 -0.39 -19.39 -4.07
C GLU A 212 0.50 -20.55 -4.52
N THR A 213 1.80 -20.31 -4.75
CA THR A 213 2.72 -21.31 -5.30
C THR A 213 3.33 -22.24 -4.25
N LYS A 214 3.06 -22.02 -2.96
CA LYS A 214 3.65 -22.78 -1.84
C LYS A 214 3.45 -24.30 -1.95
N HIS A 215 2.35 -24.76 -2.56
CA HIS A 215 2.06 -26.18 -2.76
C HIS A 215 3.10 -26.91 -3.63
N LEU A 216 3.78 -26.20 -4.55
CA LEU A 216 4.82 -26.76 -5.43
C LEU A 216 6.14 -27.05 -4.70
N TYR A 217 6.30 -26.56 -3.48
CA TYR A 217 7.56 -26.59 -2.74
C TYR A 217 7.63 -27.66 -1.66
N ARG A 218 6.67 -28.60 -1.59
CA ARG A 218 6.53 -29.58 -0.48
C ARG A 218 7.82 -30.34 -0.14
N GLY A 219 8.62 -30.76 -1.12
CA GLY A 219 9.87 -31.52 -0.91
C GLY A 219 11.16 -30.69 -0.94
N ILE A 220 11.06 -29.36 -0.98
CA ILE A 220 12.23 -28.47 -1.06
C ILE A 220 12.91 -28.26 0.31
N PRO A 221 12.20 -28.12 1.45
CA PRO A 221 12.82 -27.93 2.76
C PRO A 221 13.90 -28.95 3.11
N ASP A 222 13.66 -30.24 2.84
CA ASP A 222 14.63 -31.30 3.15
C ASP A 222 15.93 -31.14 2.36
N LYS A 223 15.80 -30.78 1.08
CA LYS A 223 16.95 -30.50 0.21
C LYS A 223 17.73 -29.28 0.69
N LEU A 224 17.05 -28.23 1.18
CA LEU A 224 17.72 -27.04 1.75
C LEU A 224 18.52 -27.40 3.00
N ILE A 225 17.94 -28.21 3.90
CA ILE A 225 18.59 -28.68 5.13
C ILE A 225 19.81 -29.55 4.78
N GLN A 226 19.69 -30.41 3.76
CA GLN A 226 20.79 -31.24 3.28
C GLN A 226 21.97 -30.40 2.79
N VAL A 227 21.73 -29.37 1.97
CA VAL A 227 22.78 -28.46 1.48
C VAL A 227 23.40 -27.66 2.63
N LEU A 228 22.59 -27.13 3.55
CA LEU A 228 23.11 -26.42 4.74
C LEU A 228 23.99 -27.31 5.61
N ALA A 229 23.58 -28.56 5.81
CA ALA A 229 24.34 -29.52 6.59
C ALA A 229 25.65 -29.92 5.90
N ARG A 230 25.66 -30.08 4.57
CA ARG A 230 26.87 -30.30 3.77
C ARG A 230 27.90 -29.18 3.98
N ILE A 231 27.43 -27.93 3.95
CA ILE A 231 28.30 -26.75 4.11
C ILE A 231 28.81 -26.63 5.56
N ILE A 232 27.94 -26.79 6.57
CA ILE A 232 28.25 -26.42 7.96
C ILE A 232 28.70 -27.61 8.82
N LEU A 233 28.06 -28.78 8.67
CA LEU A 233 28.39 -29.98 9.46
C LEU A 233 29.54 -30.75 8.82
N GLU A 234 29.45 -31.01 7.52
CA GLU A 234 30.42 -31.81 6.76
C GLU A 234 31.61 -30.99 6.26
N LYS A 235 31.51 -29.64 6.30
CA LYS A 235 32.54 -28.68 5.86
C LYS A 235 32.97 -28.88 4.40
N GLN A 236 32.05 -29.32 3.56
CA GLN A 236 32.28 -29.50 2.13
C GLN A 236 31.81 -28.25 1.40
N THR A 237 32.74 -27.48 0.85
CA THR A 237 32.49 -26.26 0.09
C THR A 237 33.59 -26.09 -0.94
N GLU A 238 33.24 -25.60 -2.12
CA GLU A 238 34.23 -25.31 -3.14
C GLU A 238 35.23 -24.23 -2.66
N PRO A 239 36.53 -24.37 -2.92
CA PRO A 239 37.54 -23.44 -2.41
C PRO A 239 37.32 -22.00 -2.91
N GLY A 240 36.76 -21.83 -4.11
CA GLY A 240 36.40 -20.52 -4.66
C GLY A 240 35.20 -19.84 -3.97
N TYR A 241 34.40 -20.59 -3.19
CA TYR A 241 33.23 -20.09 -2.47
C TYR A 241 33.50 -19.88 -0.97
N VAL A 242 34.74 -20.06 -0.52
CA VAL A 242 35.15 -19.70 0.86
C VAL A 242 35.56 -18.23 0.89
N TYR A 243 34.73 -17.39 1.51
CA TYR A 243 34.95 -15.95 1.60
C TYR A 243 35.56 -15.57 2.96
N TYR A 244 36.84 -15.15 2.98
CA TYR A 244 37.58 -14.78 4.21
C TYR A 244 37.47 -15.83 5.34
N GLY A 245 37.50 -17.12 4.98
CA GLY A 245 37.39 -18.24 5.93
C GLY A 245 35.95 -18.58 6.35
N VAL A 246 34.94 -17.97 5.72
CA VAL A 246 33.52 -18.32 5.87
C VAL A 246 33.07 -19.16 4.66
N PRO A 247 32.54 -20.38 4.85
CA PRO A 247 32.12 -21.23 3.73
C PRO A 247 30.80 -20.73 3.14
N ALA A 248 30.77 -20.34 1.86
CA ALA A 248 29.57 -20.00 1.09
C ALA A 248 28.50 -19.14 1.84
N PRO A 249 28.85 -17.97 2.42
CA PRO A 249 27.95 -17.20 3.28
C PRO A 249 26.64 -16.77 2.60
N TRP A 250 26.70 -16.33 1.33
CA TRP A 250 25.49 -15.91 0.60
C TRP A 250 24.56 -17.06 0.24
N LEU A 251 25.12 -18.25 0.00
CA LEU A 251 24.35 -19.46 -0.22
C LEU A 251 23.62 -19.84 1.08
N GLN A 252 24.34 -19.87 2.21
CA GLN A 252 23.73 -20.11 3.52
C GLN A 252 22.59 -19.13 3.83
N ALA A 253 22.82 -17.82 3.65
CA ALA A 253 21.82 -16.79 3.91
C ALA A 253 20.54 -16.98 3.06
N LYS A 254 20.68 -17.23 1.76
CA LYS A 254 19.53 -17.43 0.87
C LYS A 254 18.81 -18.78 1.08
N LEU A 255 19.52 -19.83 1.50
CA LEU A 255 18.91 -21.09 1.93
C LEU A 255 18.03 -20.88 3.16
N LEU A 256 18.57 -20.20 4.18
CA LEU A 256 17.83 -19.83 5.39
C LEU A 256 16.64 -18.92 5.09
N ARG A 257 16.79 -17.97 4.16
CA ARG A 257 15.69 -17.11 3.71
C ARG A 257 14.55 -17.88 3.05
N LEU A 258 14.86 -18.91 2.27
CA LEU A 258 13.82 -19.76 1.66
C LEU A 258 13.11 -20.61 2.72
N LEU A 259 13.83 -21.09 3.73
CA LEU A 259 13.27 -21.84 4.86
C LEU A 259 12.24 -21.05 5.66
N GLN A 260 12.32 -19.71 5.69
CA GLN A 260 11.36 -18.85 6.40
C GLN A 260 9.92 -18.96 5.87
N TYR A 261 9.69 -19.46 4.65
CA TYR A 261 8.34 -19.63 4.11
C TYR A 261 7.65 -20.93 4.55
N PHE A 262 8.40 -21.85 5.17
CA PHE A 262 7.94 -23.18 5.55
C PHE A 262 7.82 -23.31 7.07
N PRO A 263 6.87 -24.12 7.57
CA PRO A 263 6.83 -24.46 8.99
C PRO A 263 8.05 -25.31 9.37
N LEU A 264 8.23 -25.50 10.68
CA LEU A 264 9.27 -26.40 11.20
C LEU A 264 9.05 -27.83 10.65
N PRO A 265 10.09 -28.54 10.19
CA PRO A 265 9.95 -29.90 9.67
C PRO A 265 9.33 -30.86 10.70
N SER A 266 8.39 -31.69 10.25
CA SER A 266 7.73 -32.72 11.07
C SER A 266 8.69 -33.85 11.46
N ASP A 267 9.65 -34.18 10.58
CA ASP A 267 10.63 -35.24 10.83
C ASP A 267 11.62 -34.85 11.93
N ALA A 268 11.66 -35.66 13.00
CA ALA A 268 12.50 -35.41 14.16
C ALA A 268 14.00 -35.30 13.82
N ASP A 269 14.48 -36.12 12.87
CA ASP A 269 15.89 -36.11 12.45
C ASP A 269 16.25 -34.84 11.69
N GLN A 270 15.41 -34.40 10.75
CA GLN A 270 15.61 -33.14 10.01
C GLN A 270 15.53 -31.93 10.95
N ARG A 271 14.57 -31.94 11.88
CA ARG A 271 14.43 -30.92 12.93
C ARG A 271 15.69 -30.83 13.80
N ASN A 272 16.21 -31.94 14.29
CA ASN A 272 17.42 -31.95 15.10
C ASN A 272 18.65 -31.51 14.30
N ARG A 273 18.74 -31.92 13.03
CA ARG A 273 19.82 -31.54 12.12
C ARG A 273 19.85 -30.03 11.87
N ILE A 274 18.70 -29.40 11.57
CA ILE A 274 18.65 -27.95 11.32
C ILE A 274 18.92 -27.16 12.61
N ILE A 275 18.39 -27.56 13.77
CA ILE A 275 18.66 -26.88 15.04
C ILE A 275 20.17 -26.93 15.38
N LEU A 276 20.83 -28.06 15.14
CA LEU A 276 22.28 -28.19 15.32
C LEU A 276 23.06 -27.25 14.39
N VAL A 277 22.62 -27.14 13.12
CA VAL A 277 23.20 -26.21 12.14
C VAL A 277 23.06 -24.76 12.62
N LEU A 278 21.87 -24.32 12.99
CA LEU A 278 21.62 -22.95 13.47
C LEU A 278 22.47 -22.63 14.69
N ARG A 279 22.54 -23.54 15.67
CA ARG A 279 23.36 -23.35 16.87
C ARG A 279 24.86 -23.28 16.57
N LYS A 280 25.36 -24.07 15.62
CA LYS A 280 26.76 -23.98 15.18
C LYS A 280 27.06 -22.64 14.51
N VAL A 281 26.14 -22.11 13.72
CA VAL A 281 26.29 -20.77 13.11
C VAL A 281 26.37 -19.70 14.19
N VAL A 282 25.44 -19.68 15.16
CA VAL A 282 25.44 -18.69 16.26
C VAL A 282 26.76 -18.74 17.04
N LYS A 283 27.23 -19.93 17.43
CA LYS A 283 28.51 -20.10 18.14
C LYS A 283 29.72 -19.69 17.30
N ALA A 284 29.70 -19.98 16.00
CA ALA A 284 30.76 -19.57 15.09
C ALA A 284 30.81 -18.04 14.97
N THR A 285 29.65 -17.37 14.89
CA THR A 285 29.56 -15.91 14.85
C THR A 285 30.07 -15.28 16.14
N ASP A 286 29.68 -15.80 17.31
CA ASP A 286 30.19 -15.34 18.62
C ASP A 286 31.72 -15.40 18.68
N LYS A 287 32.29 -16.55 18.24
CA LYS A 287 33.74 -16.72 18.19
C LYS A 287 34.41 -15.71 17.26
N VAL A 288 33.87 -15.53 16.04
CA VAL A 288 34.42 -14.58 15.07
C VAL A 288 34.35 -13.15 15.58
N LEU A 289 33.31 -12.78 16.33
CA LEU A 289 33.19 -11.46 16.95
C LEU A 289 34.26 -11.22 18.02
N LYS A 290 34.46 -12.21 18.91
CA LYS A 290 35.52 -12.17 19.94
C LYS A 290 36.93 -12.14 19.34
N ASP A 291 37.16 -12.95 18.30
CA ASP A 291 38.41 -12.95 17.54
C ASP A 291 38.64 -11.58 16.86
N ALA A 292 37.59 -10.94 16.33
CA ALA A 292 37.70 -9.63 15.71
C ALA A 292 38.02 -8.51 16.71
N GLN A 293 37.50 -8.59 17.95
CA GLN A 293 37.83 -7.66 19.02
C GLN A 293 39.31 -7.74 19.43
N THR A 294 39.93 -8.93 19.34
CA THR A 294 41.34 -9.15 19.71
C THR A 294 42.32 -8.98 18.54
N GLN A 295 41.94 -9.35 17.31
CA GLN A 295 42.81 -9.40 16.12
C GLN A 295 42.47 -8.33 15.06
N GLN A 296 42.03 -7.15 15.49
CA GLN A 296 41.48 -6.06 14.67
C GLN A 296 42.42 -5.52 13.56
N LYS A 297 43.73 -5.81 13.62
CA LYS A 297 44.74 -5.35 12.63
C LYS A 297 44.88 -6.26 11.41
N GLN A 298 44.31 -7.46 11.41
CA GLN A 298 44.43 -8.37 10.26
C GLN A 298 43.53 -7.93 9.08
N ARG A 299 44.07 -8.02 7.86
CA ARG A 299 43.37 -7.67 6.62
C ARG A 299 42.24 -8.67 6.37
N GLY A 300 41.00 -8.19 6.29
CA GLY A 300 39.83 -9.03 6.00
C GLY A 300 38.99 -9.45 7.22
N THR A 301 39.42 -9.14 8.45
CA THR A 301 38.66 -9.44 9.67
C THR A 301 37.26 -8.82 9.66
N LYS A 302 37.13 -7.56 9.23
CA LYS A 302 35.83 -6.87 9.09
C LYS A 302 34.92 -7.53 8.06
N SER A 303 35.47 -7.94 6.91
CA SER A 303 34.72 -8.65 5.87
C SER A 303 34.23 -10.02 6.34
N ARG A 304 35.04 -10.72 7.16
CA ARG A 304 34.66 -11.99 7.80
C ARG A 304 33.51 -11.82 8.79
N VAL A 305 33.57 -10.80 9.65
CA VAL A 305 32.49 -10.46 10.60
C VAL A 305 31.20 -10.12 9.85
N SER A 306 31.29 -9.27 8.83
CA SER A 306 30.14 -8.88 8.01
C SER A 306 29.48 -10.09 7.32
N ALA A 307 30.27 -11.00 6.76
CA ALA A 307 29.76 -12.22 6.12
C ALA A 307 29.04 -13.15 7.12
N MET A 308 29.58 -13.34 8.33
CA MET A 308 28.92 -14.14 9.37
C MET A 308 27.64 -13.49 9.89
N ASN A 309 27.66 -12.16 10.05
CA ASN A 309 26.48 -11.41 10.50
C ASN A 309 25.34 -11.45 9.46
N ALA A 310 25.65 -11.48 8.17
CA ALA A 310 24.65 -11.67 7.13
C ALA A 310 23.94 -13.04 7.26
N VAL A 311 24.66 -14.11 7.61
CA VAL A 311 24.05 -15.42 7.87
C VAL A 311 23.26 -15.40 9.18
N LEU A 312 23.82 -14.83 10.26
CA LEU A 312 23.14 -14.69 11.55
C LEU A 312 21.80 -13.95 11.42
N PHE A 313 21.75 -12.91 10.59
CA PHE A 313 20.53 -12.15 10.37
C PHE A 313 19.37 -13.03 9.88
N GLU A 314 19.67 -13.95 8.96
CA GLU A 314 18.69 -14.91 8.45
C GLU A 314 18.38 -16.02 9.46
N VAL A 315 19.35 -16.41 10.31
CA VAL A 315 19.11 -17.32 11.44
C VAL A 315 18.11 -16.73 12.42
N VAL A 316 18.32 -15.48 12.85
CA VAL A 316 17.40 -14.79 13.78
C VAL A 316 16.02 -14.62 13.13
N SER A 317 15.98 -14.27 11.85
CA SER A 317 14.72 -14.15 11.11
C SER A 317 13.96 -15.48 11.03
N LEU A 318 14.67 -16.60 10.89
CA LEU A 318 14.08 -17.94 10.92
C LEU A 318 13.56 -18.32 12.32
N CYS A 319 14.28 -17.98 13.39
CA CYS A 319 13.86 -18.21 14.78
C CYS A 319 12.59 -17.46 15.18
N ILE A 320 12.17 -16.44 14.42
CA ILE A 320 10.90 -15.73 14.66
C ILE A 320 9.73 -16.53 14.09
N GLN A 321 9.94 -17.13 12.92
CA GLN A 321 8.90 -17.90 12.25
C GLN A 321 8.76 -19.32 12.83
N TRP A 322 9.86 -19.87 13.32
CA TRP A 322 9.90 -21.21 13.90
C TRP A 322 9.93 -21.12 15.41
N ASP A 323 9.11 -21.93 16.09
CA ASP A 323 9.26 -22.18 17.52
C ASP A 323 10.48 -23.08 17.77
N VAL A 324 11.66 -22.47 17.68
CA VAL A 324 12.94 -23.10 18.01
C VAL A 324 13.18 -22.83 19.48
N GLY A 325 13.10 -23.87 20.31
CA GLY A 325 13.05 -23.76 21.78
C GLY A 325 14.00 -22.73 22.41
N SER A 326 13.58 -22.21 23.58
CA SER A 326 14.11 -21.01 24.26
C SER A 326 15.64 -20.87 24.33
N LYS A 327 16.40 -21.98 24.43
CA LYS A 327 17.86 -21.95 24.53
C LYS A 327 18.55 -21.26 23.34
N LEU A 328 18.10 -21.52 22.11
CA LEU A 328 18.74 -20.91 20.92
C LEU A 328 18.42 -19.42 20.84
N ILE A 329 17.18 -19.04 21.13
CA ILE A 329 16.74 -17.64 21.14
C ILE A 329 17.53 -16.84 22.17
N LEU A 330 17.75 -17.39 23.37
CA LEU A 330 18.57 -16.75 24.40
C LEU A 330 20.03 -16.55 23.96
N GLU A 331 20.64 -17.55 23.30
CA GLU A 331 21.98 -17.43 22.71
C GLU A 331 22.01 -16.32 21.63
N CYS A 332 20.97 -16.23 20.79
CA CYS A 332 20.82 -15.17 19.79
C CYS A 332 20.66 -13.78 20.41
N VAL A 333 19.79 -13.62 21.42
CA VAL A 333 19.55 -12.33 22.11
C VAL A 333 20.83 -11.83 22.77
N ALA A 334 21.55 -12.70 23.48
CA ALA A 334 22.82 -12.33 24.11
C ALA A 334 23.85 -11.84 23.08
N LEU A 335 23.95 -12.52 21.95
CA LEU A 335 24.86 -12.15 20.87
C LEU A 335 24.45 -10.84 20.19
N VAL A 336 23.18 -10.69 19.80
CA VAL A 336 22.65 -9.47 19.15
C VAL A 336 22.82 -8.26 20.07
N THR A 337 22.61 -8.44 21.37
CA THR A 337 22.76 -7.35 22.33
C THR A 337 24.23 -6.94 22.50
N SER A 338 25.17 -7.89 22.39
CA SER A 338 26.60 -7.55 22.39
C SER A 338 26.99 -6.56 21.28
N PHE A 339 26.23 -6.52 20.16
CA PHE A 339 26.45 -5.56 19.08
C PHE A 339 26.17 -4.12 19.49
N LEU A 340 25.26 -3.89 20.45
CA LEU A 340 24.92 -2.54 20.94
C LEU A 340 26.05 -1.94 21.78
N SER A 341 26.82 -2.80 22.46
CA SER A 341 27.93 -2.37 23.31
C SER A 341 29.16 -1.92 22.50
N ASP A 342 29.24 -2.25 21.21
CA ASP A 342 30.37 -1.85 20.37
C ASP A 342 30.24 -0.40 19.89
N LYS A 343 30.96 0.50 20.56
CA LYS A 343 31.00 1.94 20.22
C LYS A 343 31.69 2.24 18.89
N ARG A 344 32.43 1.29 18.29
CA ARG A 344 33.28 1.55 17.11
C ARG A 344 32.58 1.28 15.78
N GLU A 345 31.57 0.41 15.77
CA GLU A 345 30.93 -0.04 14.51
C GLU A 345 29.44 0.33 14.47
N ALA A 346 29.12 1.46 13.81
CA ALA A 346 27.74 1.93 13.62
C ALA A 346 26.83 0.89 12.94
N ASN A 347 27.35 0.17 11.93
CA ASN A 347 26.60 -0.86 11.21
C ASN A 347 26.18 -2.04 12.11
N LEU A 348 27.02 -2.43 13.08
CA LEU A 348 26.69 -3.49 14.04
C LEU A 348 25.60 -3.03 14.99
N ARG A 349 25.68 -1.79 15.50
CA ARG A 349 24.63 -1.21 16.36
C ARG A 349 23.29 -1.12 15.63
N TYR A 350 23.30 -0.60 14.40
CA TYR A 350 22.11 -0.54 13.54
C TYR A 350 21.49 -1.94 13.33
N MET A 351 22.30 -2.92 12.95
CA MET A 351 21.85 -4.31 12.76
C MET A 351 21.33 -4.92 14.08
N GLY A 352 22.00 -4.66 15.20
CA GLY A 352 21.62 -5.13 16.52
C GLY A 352 20.23 -4.64 16.91
N LEU A 353 19.96 -3.35 16.72
CA LEU A 353 18.63 -2.77 16.99
C LEU A 353 17.55 -3.37 16.08
N ILE A 354 17.82 -3.58 14.79
CA ILE A 354 16.86 -4.23 13.89
C ILE A 354 16.55 -5.66 14.34
N LEU A 355 17.59 -6.44 14.67
CA LEU A 355 17.42 -7.82 15.09
C LEU A 355 16.71 -7.92 16.44
N LEU A 356 17.00 -7.03 17.38
CA LEU A 356 16.27 -6.92 18.65
C LEU A 356 14.80 -6.56 18.44
N ALA A 357 14.51 -5.60 17.56
CA ALA A 357 13.14 -5.24 17.21
C ALA A 357 12.38 -6.44 16.64
N ARG A 358 13.04 -7.24 15.79
CA ARG A 358 12.45 -8.46 15.21
C ARG A 358 12.28 -9.58 16.23
N LEU A 359 13.20 -9.73 17.19
CA LEU A 359 13.09 -10.70 18.27
C LEU A 359 11.90 -10.42 19.21
N SER A 360 11.36 -9.20 19.20
CA SER A 360 10.14 -8.87 19.94
C SER A 360 8.91 -9.65 19.48
N PHE A 361 8.93 -10.26 18.28
CA PHE A 361 7.84 -11.07 17.74
C PHE A 361 7.88 -12.53 18.12
N VAL A 362 8.97 -12.98 18.73
CA VAL A 362 9.12 -14.37 19.14
C VAL A 362 8.14 -14.64 20.29
N ASP A 363 7.26 -15.62 20.12
CA ASP A 363 6.30 -16.05 21.13
C ASP A 363 6.55 -17.53 21.44
N VAL A 364 7.46 -17.78 22.39
CA VAL A 364 7.93 -19.13 22.73
C VAL A 364 7.81 -19.34 24.23
N PRO A 365 7.26 -20.49 24.70
CA PRO A 365 7.15 -20.78 26.12
C PRO A 365 8.52 -20.77 26.80
N GLY A 366 8.67 -19.93 27.82
CA GLY A 366 9.92 -19.77 28.58
C GLY A 366 10.86 -18.67 28.08
N PHE A 367 10.51 -17.93 27.02
CA PHE A 367 11.21 -16.71 26.62
C PHE A 367 10.31 -15.49 26.86
N ASN A 368 10.72 -14.61 27.79
CA ASN A 368 10.06 -13.32 27.98
C ASN A 368 10.97 -12.21 27.47
N PHE A 369 10.70 -11.74 26.26
CA PHE A 369 11.45 -10.67 25.61
C PHE A 369 11.65 -9.45 26.53
N HIS A 370 10.59 -9.05 27.23
CA HIS A 370 10.59 -7.85 28.07
C HIS A 370 11.52 -7.98 29.29
N MET A 371 11.59 -9.15 29.91
CA MET A 371 12.49 -9.39 31.04
C MET A 371 13.96 -9.26 30.63
N HIS A 372 14.32 -9.82 29.48
CA HIS A 372 15.70 -9.77 28.97
C HIS A 372 16.07 -8.38 28.45
N CYS A 373 15.17 -7.72 27.72
CA CYS A 373 15.42 -6.37 27.21
C CYS A 373 15.54 -5.32 28.33
N ARG A 374 14.89 -5.52 29.48
CA ARG A 374 15.04 -4.62 30.64
C ARG A 374 16.48 -4.43 31.08
N GLN A 375 17.31 -5.48 31.02
CA GLN A 375 18.73 -5.40 31.39
C GLN A 375 19.52 -4.44 30.48
N TYR A 376 19.04 -4.23 29.25
CA TYR A 376 19.74 -3.48 28.21
C TYR A 376 19.04 -2.18 27.82
N GLN A 377 17.92 -1.86 28.46
CA GLN A 377 17.13 -0.65 28.23
C GLN A 377 18.00 0.62 28.25
N GLN A 378 18.92 0.73 29.22
CA GLN A 378 19.84 1.86 29.32
C GLN A 378 20.76 2.00 28.09
N GLN A 379 21.25 0.89 27.52
CA GLN A 379 22.08 0.93 26.30
C GLN A 379 21.27 1.36 25.08
N ILE A 380 19.99 0.98 25.03
CA ILE A 380 19.07 1.33 23.94
C ILE A 380 18.67 2.82 24.03
N ILE A 381 18.44 3.33 25.25
CA ILE A 381 18.20 4.78 25.48
C ILE A 381 19.43 5.60 25.05
N VAL A 382 20.65 5.16 25.36
CA VAL A 382 21.87 5.83 24.87
C VAL A 382 21.93 5.86 23.33
N SER A 383 21.38 4.85 22.66
CA SER A 383 21.32 4.79 21.19
C SER A 383 20.32 5.78 20.58
N LEU A 384 19.40 6.34 21.38
CA LEU A 384 18.50 7.41 20.96
C LEU A 384 19.25 8.73 20.71
N HIS A 385 20.37 8.93 21.40
CA HIS A 385 21.25 10.10 21.25
C HIS A 385 22.38 9.91 20.22
N ASP A 386 22.31 8.86 19.39
CA ASP A 386 23.36 8.58 18.41
C ASP A 386 23.48 9.69 17.34
N SER A 387 24.67 9.85 16.74
CA SER A 387 24.86 10.82 15.65
C SER A 387 24.09 10.44 14.38
N ASP A 388 23.86 9.15 14.12
CA ASP A 388 23.12 8.67 12.94
C ASP A 388 21.59 8.65 13.16
N PRO A 389 20.81 9.42 12.39
CA PRO A 389 19.34 9.43 12.51
C PRO A 389 18.69 8.07 12.27
N SER A 390 19.30 7.20 11.46
CA SER A 390 18.79 5.86 11.16
C SER A 390 18.88 4.95 12.38
N ILE A 391 19.95 5.08 13.16
CA ILE A 391 20.14 4.37 14.44
C ILE A 391 19.13 4.88 15.46
N ARG A 392 18.96 6.20 15.58
CA ARG A 392 17.96 6.81 16.47
C ARG A 392 16.55 6.30 16.19
N LYS A 393 16.15 6.24 14.91
CA LYS A 393 14.85 5.69 14.49
C LYS A 393 14.69 4.23 14.89
N LYS A 394 15.72 3.40 14.71
CA LYS A 394 15.66 1.98 15.10
C LYS A 394 15.71 1.77 16.61
N ALA A 395 16.37 2.64 17.37
CA ALA A 395 16.31 2.62 18.82
C ALA A 395 14.88 2.91 19.31
N LEU A 396 14.21 3.90 18.70
CA LEU A 396 12.80 4.20 18.99
C LEU A 396 11.89 3.00 18.70
N ASP A 397 12.03 2.34 17.54
CA ASP A 397 11.23 1.15 17.19
C ASP A 397 11.38 0.05 18.27
N VAL A 398 12.60 -0.17 18.78
CA VAL A 398 12.87 -1.16 19.84
C VAL A 398 12.30 -0.72 21.19
N LEU A 399 12.38 0.58 21.54
CA LEU A 399 11.81 1.13 22.78
C LEU A 399 10.29 0.97 22.82
N VAL A 400 9.60 1.23 21.70
CA VAL A 400 8.16 0.99 21.59
C VAL A 400 7.85 -0.50 21.72
N ALA A 401 8.64 -1.37 21.09
CA ALA A 401 8.45 -2.83 21.16
C ALA A 401 8.68 -3.43 22.56
N MET A 402 9.62 -2.90 23.33
CA MET A 402 9.94 -3.41 24.67
C MET A 402 9.00 -2.89 25.77
N CYS A 403 8.21 -1.86 25.46
CA CYS A 403 7.43 -1.12 26.44
C CYS A 403 6.31 -1.98 27.03
N ASN A 404 6.24 -2.01 28.37
CA ASN A 404 5.24 -2.73 29.16
C ASN A 404 4.62 -1.80 30.21
N GLN A 405 3.52 -2.24 30.84
CA GLN A 405 2.86 -1.48 31.90
C GLN A 405 3.81 -0.99 33.01
N SER A 406 4.85 -1.76 33.36
CA SER A 406 5.81 -1.40 34.40
C SER A 406 6.96 -0.49 33.94
N THR A 407 7.21 -0.41 32.63
CA THR A 407 8.33 0.36 32.05
C THR A 407 7.84 1.56 31.23
N ALA A 408 6.54 1.68 31.01
CA ALA A 408 5.93 2.72 30.18
C ALA A 408 6.25 4.11 30.69
N ASP A 409 6.10 4.38 31.98
CA ASP A 409 6.33 5.70 32.54
C ASP A 409 7.80 6.14 32.37
N ASP A 410 8.75 5.26 32.65
CA ASP A 410 10.18 5.52 32.47
C ASP A 410 10.51 5.83 30.99
N ILE A 411 10.00 5.01 30.07
CA ILE A 411 10.26 5.16 28.63
C ILE A 411 9.60 6.45 28.11
N ILE A 412 8.34 6.70 28.46
CA ILE A 412 7.62 7.90 28.00
C ILE A 412 8.32 9.17 28.48
N ASN A 413 8.76 9.21 29.74
CA ASN A 413 9.48 10.37 30.28
C ASN A 413 10.81 10.63 29.55
N GLU A 414 11.55 9.58 29.20
CA GLU A 414 12.78 9.71 28.40
C GLU A 414 12.51 10.12 26.94
N LEU A 415 11.41 9.65 26.34
CA LEU A 415 11.02 10.08 25.01
C LEU A 415 10.59 11.56 24.99
N ILE A 416 9.89 12.03 26.03
CA ILE A 416 9.53 13.44 26.21
C ILE A 416 10.79 14.29 26.45
N SER A 417 11.75 13.83 27.25
CA SER A 417 13.01 14.55 27.49
C SER A 417 13.83 14.71 26.19
N HIS A 418 13.75 13.74 25.28
CA HIS A 418 14.41 13.76 23.99
C HIS A 418 13.69 14.62 22.92
N LEU A 419 12.38 14.84 23.05
CA LEU A 419 11.57 15.60 22.09
C LEU A 419 12.11 17.02 21.76
N PRO A 420 12.53 17.85 22.74
CA PRO A 420 13.12 19.16 22.44
C PRO A 420 14.53 19.08 21.84
N ILE A 421 15.30 18.03 22.17
CA ILE A 421 16.70 17.86 21.75
C ILE A 421 16.80 17.42 20.29
N ALA A 422 15.81 16.67 19.79
CA ALA A 422 15.80 16.23 18.40
C ALA A 422 15.85 17.44 17.44
N ALA A 423 16.69 17.39 16.41
CA ALA A 423 16.73 18.44 15.37
C ALA A 423 15.88 18.06 14.14
N ASP A 424 15.77 16.76 13.83
CA ASP A 424 15.16 16.30 12.58
C ASP A 424 13.62 16.29 12.66
N PRO A 425 12.90 16.96 11.74
CA PRO A 425 11.43 17.07 11.79
C PRO A 425 10.72 15.72 11.58
N ASN A 426 11.25 14.88 10.67
CA ASN A 426 10.68 13.56 10.39
C ASN A 426 10.81 12.61 11.60
N PHE A 427 11.92 12.72 12.32
CA PHE A 427 12.15 11.93 13.53
C PHE A 427 11.27 12.42 14.69
N LYS A 428 11.14 13.75 14.87
CA LYS A 428 10.19 14.33 15.83
C LYS A 428 8.76 13.84 15.61
N THR A 429 8.29 13.83 14.37
CA THR A 429 6.95 13.33 14.04
C THR A 429 6.78 11.85 14.46
N SER A 430 7.78 11.02 14.18
CA SER A 430 7.78 9.60 14.57
C SER A 430 7.80 9.42 16.11
N LEU A 431 8.53 10.28 16.81
CA LEU A 431 8.62 10.31 18.27
C LEU A 431 7.29 10.70 18.91
N VAL A 432 6.65 11.77 18.42
CA VAL A 432 5.33 12.24 18.86
C VAL A 432 4.27 11.16 18.71
N LEU A 433 4.23 10.50 17.55
CA LEU A 433 3.31 9.39 17.31
C LEU A 433 3.57 8.19 18.23
N SER A 434 4.83 7.89 18.51
CA SER A 434 5.22 6.80 19.40
C SER A 434 4.82 7.09 20.85
N ILE A 435 5.07 8.31 21.35
CA ILE A 435 4.63 8.74 22.68
C ILE A 435 3.10 8.70 22.77
N ALA A 436 2.40 9.18 21.73
CA ALA A 436 0.95 9.18 21.70
C ALA A 436 0.36 7.76 21.81
N LEU A 437 0.93 6.82 21.04
CA LEU A 437 0.54 5.41 21.06
C LEU A 437 0.79 4.76 22.44
N LEU A 438 1.97 4.99 23.02
CA LEU A 438 2.35 4.40 24.30
C LEU A 438 1.47 4.93 25.44
N ALA A 439 1.20 6.23 25.46
CA ALA A 439 0.34 6.84 26.45
C ALA A 439 -1.12 6.39 26.33
N GLU A 440 -1.67 6.26 25.12
CA GLU A 440 -3.04 5.74 24.94
C GLU A 440 -3.16 4.27 25.38
N LYS A 441 -2.09 3.49 25.27
CA LYS A 441 -2.09 2.06 25.63
C LYS A 441 -1.87 1.81 27.12
N TYR A 442 -0.89 2.48 27.73
CA TYR A 442 -0.38 2.12 29.05
C TYR A 442 -0.79 3.09 30.16
N CYS A 443 -1.20 4.33 29.87
CA CYS A 443 -1.67 5.24 30.90
C CYS A 443 -3.05 4.80 31.42
N GLN A 444 -3.12 4.44 32.70
CA GLN A 444 -4.39 4.13 33.37
C GLN A 444 -5.06 5.40 33.90
N ASP A 445 -4.27 6.40 34.29
CA ASP A 445 -4.74 7.67 34.80
C ASP A 445 -4.85 8.70 33.67
N TYR A 446 -6.08 9.11 33.35
CA TYR A 446 -6.35 10.14 32.34
C TYR A 446 -5.71 11.49 32.67
N ASN A 447 -5.49 11.78 33.97
CA ASN A 447 -4.78 12.98 34.39
C ASN A 447 -3.34 13.01 33.86
N THR A 448 -2.60 11.91 34.07
CA THR A 448 -1.23 11.75 33.60
C THR A 448 -1.18 11.72 32.07
N TYR A 449 -2.17 11.08 31.44
CA TYR A 449 -2.31 11.10 29.98
C TYR A 449 -2.44 12.52 29.43
N VAL A 450 -3.33 13.34 30.01
CA VAL A 450 -3.52 14.74 29.59
C VAL A 450 -2.25 15.56 29.82
N ASP A 451 -1.54 15.34 30.94
CA ASP A 451 -0.26 16.03 31.19
C ASP A 451 0.77 15.73 30.10
N ILE A 452 0.93 14.44 29.77
CA ILE A 452 1.86 13.97 28.74
C ILE A 452 1.47 14.57 27.39
N MET A 453 0.21 14.45 27.00
CA MET A 453 -0.24 14.86 25.67
C MET A 453 -0.16 16.38 25.46
N LEU A 454 -0.58 17.18 26.45
CA LEU A 454 -0.47 18.63 26.34
C LEU A 454 1.00 19.07 26.31
N THR A 455 1.88 18.40 27.04
CA THR A 455 3.33 18.63 26.96
C THR A 455 3.88 18.30 25.57
N VAL A 456 3.46 17.18 24.99
CA VAL A 456 3.85 16.76 23.63
C VAL A 456 3.37 17.77 22.58
N VAL A 457 2.11 18.22 22.65
CA VAL A 457 1.56 19.22 21.72
C VAL A 457 2.25 20.57 21.85
N SER A 458 2.62 21.00 23.07
CA SER A 458 3.38 22.24 23.28
C SER A 458 4.77 22.15 22.65
N GLN A 459 5.51 21.07 22.92
CA GLN A 459 6.90 20.92 22.48
C GLN A 459 7.05 20.58 20.99
N ALA A 460 6.13 19.79 20.43
CA ALA A 460 6.18 19.41 19.01
C ALA A 460 5.66 20.51 18.07
N GLY A 461 4.73 21.34 18.56
CA GLY A 461 4.13 22.43 17.81
C GLY A 461 3.52 21.99 16.48
N ASP A 462 3.93 22.65 15.40
CA ASP A 462 3.37 22.45 14.05
C ASP A 462 3.72 21.09 13.42
N LEU A 463 4.67 20.35 14.01
CA LEU A 463 5.02 18.98 13.60
C LEU A 463 4.05 17.94 14.16
N CYS A 464 3.15 18.33 15.06
CA CYS A 464 2.15 17.45 15.64
C CYS A 464 0.99 17.24 14.66
N PRO A 465 0.66 15.99 14.28
CA PRO A 465 -0.54 15.73 13.49
C PRO A 465 -1.81 16.21 14.21
N PRO A 466 -2.76 16.87 13.52
CA PRO A 466 -3.95 17.43 14.13
C PRO A 466 -4.84 16.36 14.80
N ASP A 467 -4.75 15.10 14.36
CA ASP A 467 -5.52 13.99 14.94
C ASP A 467 -5.16 13.73 16.40
N ILE A 468 -3.92 13.97 16.82
CA ILE A 468 -3.52 13.86 18.23
C ILE A 468 -4.23 14.95 19.04
N ALA A 469 -4.25 16.19 18.54
CA ALA A 469 -4.98 17.28 19.18
C ALA A 469 -6.49 17.00 19.28
N HIS A 470 -7.10 16.46 18.21
CA HIS A 470 -8.51 16.04 18.23
C HIS A 470 -8.75 14.96 19.29
N ARG A 471 -7.86 13.97 19.39
CA ARG A 471 -7.98 12.88 20.38
C ARG A 471 -7.83 13.38 21.82
N VAL A 472 -6.91 14.31 22.07
CA VAL A 472 -6.75 14.94 23.39
C VAL A 472 -8.03 15.68 23.79
N VAL A 473 -8.60 16.46 22.87
CA VAL A 473 -9.87 17.17 23.10
C VAL A 473 -11.01 16.18 23.39
N GLN A 474 -11.11 15.08 22.64
CA GLN A 474 -12.12 14.04 22.89
C GLN A 474 -12.01 13.45 24.31
N VAL A 475 -10.80 13.12 24.76
CA VAL A 475 -10.58 12.58 26.11
C VAL A 475 -10.96 13.62 27.17
N VAL A 476 -10.59 14.89 26.98
CA VAL A 476 -10.93 15.96 27.92
C VAL A 476 -12.44 16.21 28.00
N VAL A 477 -13.17 16.13 26.88
CA VAL A 477 -14.62 16.30 26.86
C VAL A 477 -15.34 15.12 27.51
N ASN A 478 -14.88 13.88 27.25
CA ASN A 478 -15.53 12.68 27.76
C ASN A 478 -15.32 12.49 29.27
N ASP A 479 -14.16 12.87 29.82
CA ASP A 479 -13.83 12.66 31.23
C ASP A 479 -13.90 13.96 32.07
N PRO A 480 -14.86 14.10 32.99
CA PRO A 480 -15.02 15.32 33.78
C PRO A 480 -13.87 15.58 34.77
N SER A 481 -13.18 14.53 35.23
CA SER A 481 -12.10 14.66 36.22
C SER A 481 -10.87 15.39 35.68
N VAL A 482 -10.64 15.38 34.37
CA VAL A 482 -9.45 15.97 33.75
C VAL A 482 -9.66 17.41 33.26
N GLN A 483 -10.91 17.85 33.11
CA GLN A 483 -11.29 19.14 32.51
C GLN A 483 -10.62 20.33 33.20
N LYS A 484 -10.74 20.43 34.53
CA LYS A 484 -10.14 21.52 35.32
C LYS A 484 -8.62 21.54 35.18
N ARG A 485 -7.99 20.37 35.14
CA ARG A 485 -6.54 20.23 35.02
C ARG A 485 -6.06 20.65 33.62
N ALA A 486 -6.74 20.19 32.57
CA ALA A 486 -6.48 20.57 31.19
C ALA A 486 -6.59 22.09 31.00
N ALA A 487 -7.65 22.71 31.54
CA ALA A 487 -7.88 24.16 31.45
C ALA A 487 -6.75 24.96 32.13
N ASN A 488 -6.30 24.55 33.33
CA ASN A 488 -5.17 25.20 34.01
C ASN A 488 -3.86 25.06 33.23
N MET A 489 -3.55 23.87 32.71
CA MET A 489 -2.31 23.63 31.97
C MET A 489 -2.24 24.46 30.68
N VAL A 490 -3.32 24.44 29.91
CA VAL A 490 -3.46 25.24 28.70
C VAL A 490 -3.33 26.73 29.00
N PHE A 491 -3.98 27.21 30.07
CA PHE A 491 -3.92 28.62 30.47
C PHE A 491 -2.49 29.04 30.84
N GLU A 492 -1.78 28.21 31.62
CA GLU A 492 -0.38 28.45 31.98
C GLU A 492 0.53 28.48 30.75
N GLU A 493 0.27 27.62 29.76
CA GLU A 493 1.04 27.59 28.51
C GLU A 493 0.83 28.86 27.67
N LEU A 494 -0.42 29.33 27.56
CA LEU A 494 -0.74 30.61 26.90
C LEU A 494 -0.12 31.82 27.62
N LYS A 495 0.03 31.75 28.95
CA LYS A 495 0.64 32.82 29.77
C LYS A 495 2.16 32.87 29.62
N LYS A 496 2.83 31.72 29.49
CA LYS A 496 4.29 31.60 29.42
C LYS A 496 4.87 32.05 28.07
N THR A 497 4.17 31.79 26.98
CA THR A 497 4.75 31.91 25.63
C THR A 497 4.00 32.93 24.78
N THR A 498 4.71 33.96 24.30
CA THR A 498 4.13 35.04 23.47
C THR A 498 3.61 34.55 22.11
N LYS A 499 4.21 33.51 21.54
CA LYS A 499 3.75 32.87 20.29
C LYS A 499 3.59 31.37 20.51
N VAL A 500 2.35 30.91 20.51
CA VAL A 500 1.99 29.50 20.71
C VAL A 500 1.88 28.80 19.35
N SER A 501 2.17 27.50 19.31
CA SER A 501 1.98 26.70 18.09
C SER A 501 0.52 26.66 17.67
N GLU A 502 0.26 26.52 16.37
CA GLU A 502 -1.11 26.59 15.86
C GLU A 502 -2.00 25.48 16.42
N VAL A 503 -1.45 24.27 16.53
CA VAL A 503 -2.13 23.09 17.06
C VAL A 503 -2.45 23.26 18.54
N MET A 504 -1.52 23.77 19.34
CA MET A 504 -1.78 24.05 20.76
C MET A 504 -2.83 25.15 20.92
N LEU A 505 -2.78 26.19 20.08
CA LEU A 505 -3.77 27.27 20.12
C LEU A 505 -5.20 26.77 19.82
N CYS A 506 -5.36 25.82 18.89
CA CYS A 506 -6.64 25.17 18.62
C CYS A 506 -7.17 24.41 19.84
N VAL A 507 -6.32 23.56 20.44
CA VAL A 507 -6.66 22.82 21.68
C VAL A 507 -7.01 23.81 22.80
N ALA A 508 -6.22 24.88 22.91
CA ALA A 508 -6.37 25.87 23.95
C ALA A 508 -7.69 26.63 23.85
N ALA A 509 -8.02 27.13 22.65
CA ALA A 509 -9.25 27.83 22.39
C ALA A 509 -10.47 26.94 22.65
N PHE A 510 -10.42 25.67 22.25
CA PHE A 510 -11.52 24.74 22.49
C PHE A 510 -11.70 24.41 23.98
N VAL A 511 -10.63 24.01 24.67
CA VAL A 511 -10.68 23.61 26.10
C VAL A 511 -11.09 24.79 26.99
N LEU A 512 -10.57 25.99 26.74
CA LEU A 512 -11.00 27.18 27.47
C LEU A 512 -12.45 27.55 27.15
N GLY A 513 -12.89 27.42 25.90
CA GLY A 513 -14.26 27.73 25.50
C GLY A 513 -15.33 26.87 26.18
N GLU A 514 -15.03 25.59 26.43
CA GLU A 514 -15.94 24.67 27.15
C GLU A 514 -15.73 24.73 28.67
N PHE A 515 -14.49 24.72 29.15
CA PHE A 515 -14.17 24.47 30.58
C PHE A 515 -13.54 25.66 31.29
N GLY A 516 -13.42 26.82 30.64
CA GLY A 516 -12.82 28.04 31.22
C GLY A 516 -13.55 28.55 32.46
N TYR A 517 -14.85 28.26 32.60
CA TYR A 517 -15.63 28.61 33.79
C TYR A 517 -15.10 27.94 35.07
N GLN A 518 -14.46 26.75 34.96
CA GLN A 518 -13.92 26.01 36.11
C GLN A 518 -12.68 26.67 36.74
N ILE A 519 -12.00 27.53 35.97
CA ILE A 519 -10.80 28.25 36.39
C ILE A 519 -11.05 29.76 36.60
N ALA A 520 -12.22 30.25 36.22
CA ALA A 520 -12.58 31.68 36.27
C ALA A 520 -12.59 32.29 37.68
N LEU A 521 -12.73 31.46 38.72
CA LEU A 521 -12.75 31.88 40.13
C LEU A 521 -11.35 32.20 40.70
N ASN A 522 -10.28 31.83 40.00
CA ASN A 522 -8.93 32.15 40.46
C ASN A 522 -8.56 33.58 40.06
N ALA A 523 -7.90 34.32 40.95
CA ALA A 523 -7.50 35.71 40.72
C ALA A 523 -6.59 35.90 39.49
N GLU A 524 -5.83 34.88 39.11
CA GLU A 524 -4.90 34.94 37.98
C GLU A 524 -5.54 34.59 36.63
N SER A 525 -6.66 33.86 36.62
CA SER A 525 -7.31 33.34 35.40
C SER A 525 -8.74 33.87 35.25
N THR A 526 -8.93 35.15 35.57
CA THR A 526 -10.23 35.82 35.38
C THR A 526 -10.67 35.76 33.90
N PRO A 527 -11.99 35.78 33.62
CA PRO A 527 -12.51 35.70 32.25
C PRO A 527 -11.93 36.75 31.29
N ILE A 528 -11.66 37.96 31.80
CA ILE A 528 -11.04 39.03 31.03
C ILE A 528 -9.60 38.72 30.65
N VAL A 529 -8.82 38.08 31.52
CA VAL A 529 -7.44 37.66 31.22
C VAL A 529 -7.43 36.54 30.18
N GLN A 530 -8.32 35.56 30.31
CA GLN A 530 -8.48 34.49 29.31
C GLN A 530 -8.80 35.08 27.92
N LEU A 531 -9.72 36.06 27.86
CA LEU A 531 -10.08 36.75 26.62
C LEU A 531 -8.90 37.52 26.02
N ILE A 532 -8.15 38.25 26.84
CA ILE A 532 -6.99 39.03 26.39
C ILE A 532 -5.92 38.12 25.79
N LEU A 533 -5.59 37.00 26.45
CA LEU A 533 -4.60 36.05 25.96
C LEU A 533 -4.98 35.47 24.60
N LEU A 534 -6.24 35.03 24.42
CA LEU A 534 -6.71 34.51 23.14
C LEU A 534 -6.77 35.60 22.05
N THR A 535 -7.16 36.83 22.39
CA THR A 535 -7.22 37.95 21.44
C THR A 535 -5.83 38.35 20.93
N GLN A 536 -4.80 38.27 21.79
CA GLN A 536 -3.41 38.53 21.39
C GLN A 536 -2.89 37.51 20.36
N GLN A 537 -3.33 36.25 20.45
CA GLN A 537 -2.91 35.19 19.52
C GLN A 537 -3.67 35.24 18.18
N LEU A 538 -4.82 35.90 18.14
CA LEU A 538 -5.71 35.98 16.97
C LEU A 538 -5.00 36.53 15.72
N SER A 539 -4.10 37.51 15.87
CA SER A 539 -3.36 38.13 14.76
C SER A 539 -2.31 37.22 14.13
N PHE A 540 -1.86 36.18 14.83
CA PHE A 540 -0.79 35.28 14.38
C PHE A 540 -1.33 33.91 13.91
N ALA A 541 -2.62 33.66 14.11
CA ALA A 541 -3.27 32.39 13.84
C ALA A 541 -3.73 32.26 12.38
N SER A 542 -3.84 31.03 11.88
CA SER A 542 -4.45 30.74 10.58
C SER A 542 -5.95 31.01 10.58
N VAL A 543 -6.56 31.09 9.40
CA VAL A 543 -8.01 31.29 9.22
C VAL A 543 -8.83 30.22 9.97
N VAL A 544 -8.36 28.97 9.96
CA VAL A 544 -9.05 27.87 10.65
C VAL A 544 -9.00 28.07 12.17
N THR A 545 -7.83 28.38 12.71
CA THR A 545 -7.64 28.62 14.15
C THR A 545 -8.38 29.88 14.62
N GLN A 546 -8.39 30.95 13.81
CA GLN A 546 -9.19 32.15 14.06
C GLN A 546 -10.70 31.83 14.15
N SER A 547 -11.22 30.94 13.28
CA SER A 547 -12.63 30.53 13.32
C SER A 547 -13.00 29.81 14.63
N ILE A 548 -12.08 28.98 15.16
CA ILE A 548 -12.24 28.28 16.44
C ILE A 548 -12.25 29.30 17.58
N ILE A 549 -11.28 30.23 17.61
CA ILE A 549 -11.20 31.28 18.64
C ILE A 549 -12.45 32.17 18.63
N ILE A 550 -12.95 32.55 17.46
CA ILE A 550 -14.19 33.34 17.34
C ILE A 550 -15.40 32.59 17.91
N SER A 551 -15.44 31.27 17.75
CA SER A 551 -16.49 30.42 18.35
C SER A 551 -16.34 30.32 19.87
N THR A 552 -15.10 30.25 20.37
CA THR A 552 -14.77 30.34 21.80
C THR A 552 -15.22 31.66 22.41
N PHE A 553 -15.02 32.79 21.71
CA PHE A 553 -15.48 34.10 22.19
C PHE A 553 -17.00 34.16 22.32
N PHE A 554 -17.74 33.54 21.42
CA PHE A 554 -19.20 33.48 21.55
C PHE A 554 -19.65 32.60 22.72
N LYS A 555 -18.94 31.48 22.98
CA LYS A 555 -19.16 30.68 24.20
C LYS A 555 -18.88 31.49 25.46
N PHE A 556 -17.82 32.29 25.48
CA PHE A 556 -17.52 33.20 26.59
C PHE A 556 -18.62 34.25 26.81
N TYR A 557 -19.24 34.76 25.74
CA TYR A 557 -20.36 35.70 25.86
C TYR A 557 -21.56 35.08 26.59
N THR A 558 -21.81 33.79 26.34
CA THR A 558 -22.90 33.02 26.97
C THR A 558 -22.55 32.61 28.40
N LEU A 559 -21.31 32.16 28.64
CA LEU A 559 -20.85 31.67 29.95
C LEU A 559 -20.59 32.76 30.98
N TYR A 560 -20.10 33.94 30.56
CA TYR A 560 -19.75 35.04 31.47
C TYR A 560 -20.73 36.20 31.37
N ASP A 561 -21.32 36.58 32.50
CA ASP A 561 -22.26 37.72 32.60
C ASP A 561 -21.58 39.10 32.78
N ASP A 562 -20.24 39.16 32.77
CA ASP A 562 -19.48 40.40 32.93
C ASP A 562 -19.60 41.32 31.70
N VAL A 563 -20.08 42.56 31.94
CA VAL A 563 -20.31 43.59 30.92
C VAL A 563 -19.02 43.95 30.18
N ALA A 564 -17.89 44.04 30.89
CA ALA A 564 -16.62 44.43 30.28
C ALA A 564 -16.09 43.37 29.29
N VAL A 565 -16.31 42.10 29.61
CA VAL A 565 -15.95 40.95 28.76
C VAL A 565 -16.84 40.91 27.52
N ARG A 566 -18.15 41.10 27.69
CA ARG A 566 -19.13 41.12 26.60
C ARG A 566 -18.89 42.25 25.59
N GLU A 567 -18.65 43.48 26.06
CA GLU A 567 -18.35 44.61 25.16
C GLU A 567 -17.09 44.37 24.34
N ARG A 568 -16.06 43.79 24.96
CA ARG A 568 -14.79 43.49 24.27
C ARG A 568 -14.97 42.42 23.21
N ILE A 569 -15.76 41.37 23.48
CA ILE A 569 -16.09 40.32 22.51
C ILE A 569 -16.83 40.91 21.31
N VAL A 570 -17.87 41.71 21.54
CA VAL A 570 -18.65 42.33 20.45
C VAL A 570 -17.78 43.24 19.59
N LYS A 571 -16.92 44.07 20.19
CA LYS A 571 -15.96 44.91 19.45
C LYS A 571 -15.01 44.08 18.57
N THR A 572 -14.53 42.94 19.08
CA THR A 572 -13.67 42.04 18.31
C THR A 572 -14.45 41.39 17.16
N LEU A 573 -15.68 40.89 17.38
CA LEU A 573 -16.51 40.28 16.33
C LEU A 573 -16.85 41.27 15.20
N GLN A 574 -17.15 42.53 15.55
CA GLN A 574 -17.44 43.58 14.57
C GLN A 574 -16.25 43.81 13.61
N ALA A 575 -15.02 43.69 14.10
CA ALA A 575 -13.83 43.80 13.26
C ALA A 575 -13.74 42.70 12.17
N TYR A 576 -14.32 41.52 12.41
CA TYR A 576 -14.30 40.38 11.48
C TYR A 576 -15.51 40.34 10.52
N THR A 577 -16.49 41.23 10.68
CA THR A 577 -17.67 41.32 9.81
C THR A 577 -17.31 41.69 8.36
N ASN A 578 -16.26 42.50 8.19
CA ASN A 578 -15.74 42.92 6.88
C ASN A 578 -14.51 42.09 6.45
N SER A 579 -14.30 40.92 7.05
CA SER A 579 -13.15 40.08 6.70
C SER A 579 -13.30 39.50 5.29
N PRO A 580 -12.20 39.35 4.52
CA PRO A 580 -12.24 38.80 3.16
C PRO A 580 -12.46 37.28 3.13
N HIS A 581 -12.41 36.61 4.29
CA HIS A 581 -12.57 35.16 4.39
C HIS A 581 -14.03 34.83 4.76
N PRO A 582 -14.73 34.01 3.95
CA PRO A 582 -16.16 33.78 4.13
C PRO A 582 -16.48 33.09 5.46
N GLU A 583 -15.65 32.16 5.93
CA GLU A 583 -15.85 31.44 7.20
C GLU A 583 -15.81 32.39 8.42
N LEU A 584 -14.87 33.34 8.43
CA LEU A 584 -14.73 34.31 9.52
C LEU A 584 -15.86 35.34 9.48
N GLN A 585 -16.19 35.83 8.27
CA GLN A 585 -17.29 36.76 8.05
C GLN A 585 -18.62 36.14 8.45
N GLN A 586 -18.88 34.90 8.04
CA GLN A 586 -20.12 34.18 8.35
C GLN A 586 -20.27 34.01 9.86
N ARG A 587 -19.27 33.45 10.55
CA ARG A 587 -19.34 33.28 12.01
C ARG A 587 -19.49 34.62 12.73
N ALA A 588 -18.75 35.66 12.35
CA ALA A 588 -18.85 36.96 12.99
C ALA A 588 -20.23 37.61 12.81
N THR A 589 -20.79 37.56 11.60
CA THR A 589 -22.11 38.14 11.30
C THR A 589 -23.25 37.36 11.97
N GLU A 590 -23.22 36.03 11.91
CA GLU A 590 -24.19 35.17 12.59
C GLU A 590 -24.15 35.37 14.11
N PHE A 591 -22.94 35.41 14.70
CA PHE A 591 -22.78 35.65 16.13
C PHE A 591 -23.27 37.04 16.55
N ILE A 592 -22.96 38.10 15.81
CA ILE A 592 -23.50 39.44 16.11
C ILE A 592 -25.02 39.46 15.98
N ALA A 593 -25.58 38.85 14.93
CA ALA A 593 -27.03 38.76 14.77
C ALA A 593 -27.68 37.98 15.93
N LEU A 594 -27.04 36.93 16.43
CA LEU A 594 -27.49 36.20 17.62
C LEU A 594 -27.41 37.06 18.89
N VAL A 595 -26.36 37.89 19.07
CA VAL A 595 -26.29 38.84 20.19
C VAL A 595 -27.41 39.89 20.13
N GLU A 596 -27.68 40.44 18.94
CA GLU A 596 -28.61 41.55 18.76
C GLU A 596 -30.09 41.13 18.78
N PHE A 597 -30.42 39.96 18.23
CA PHE A 597 -31.80 39.56 17.97
C PHE A 597 -32.28 38.32 18.74
N ALA A 598 -31.40 37.50 19.31
CA ALA A 598 -31.82 36.26 19.97
C ALA A 598 -32.32 36.48 21.40
N ARG A 599 -33.34 35.70 21.79
CA ARG A 599 -33.78 35.60 23.20
C ARG A 599 -32.74 34.81 24.00
N ARG A 600 -32.52 35.18 25.27
CA ARG A 600 -31.55 34.52 26.17
C ARG A 600 -31.75 32.99 26.23
N GLU A 601 -33.00 32.53 26.24
CA GLU A 601 -33.36 31.10 26.22
C GLU A 601 -32.90 30.36 24.95
N LEU A 602 -32.87 31.04 23.81
CA LEU A 602 -32.39 30.45 22.55
C LEU A 602 -30.86 30.35 22.56
N LEU A 603 -30.18 31.37 23.10
CA LEU A 603 -28.72 31.38 23.24
C LEU A 603 -28.24 30.25 24.16
N GLU A 604 -28.91 30.07 25.31
CA GLU A 604 -28.59 29.00 26.26
C GLU A 604 -28.78 27.60 25.66
N LYS A 605 -29.83 27.39 24.84
CA LYS A 605 -30.06 26.10 24.15
C LYS A 605 -29.09 25.82 23.01
N VAL A 606 -28.72 26.84 22.22
CA VAL A 606 -27.81 26.66 21.08
C VAL A 606 -26.38 26.35 21.55
N PHE A 607 -25.99 26.86 22.72
CA PHE A 607 -24.65 26.70 23.28
C PHE A 607 -24.64 25.86 24.56
N GLU A 608 -25.50 24.85 24.64
CA GLU A 608 -25.38 23.79 25.64
C GLU A 608 -24.01 23.09 25.55
N PRO A 609 -23.49 22.58 26.68
CA PRO A 609 -22.21 21.88 26.70
C PRO A 609 -22.21 20.75 25.69
N MET A 610 -21.09 20.61 24.98
CA MET A 610 -20.98 19.63 23.91
C MET A 610 -21.24 18.21 24.45
N PRO A 611 -22.07 17.38 23.80
CA PRO A 611 -22.28 16.00 24.21
C PRO A 611 -20.96 15.20 24.09
N PRO A 612 -20.79 14.14 24.90
CA PRO A 612 -19.60 13.31 24.84
C PRO A 612 -19.45 12.67 23.44
N PHE A 613 -18.20 12.59 22.98
CA PHE A 613 -17.87 11.98 21.71
C PHE A 613 -18.04 10.46 21.79
N ARG A 614 -18.51 9.86 20.69
CA ARG A 614 -18.55 8.40 20.54
C ARG A 614 -17.14 7.82 20.50
N ASP A 615 -16.92 6.70 21.17
CA ASP A 615 -15.65 5.96 21.19
C ASP A 615 -15.44 5.16 19.88
N ASP A 616 -15.49 5.82 18.73
CA ASP A 616 -15.16 5.16 17.46
C ASP A 616 -13.65 5.25 17.19
N VAL A 617 -13.06 4.07 16.95
CA VAL A 617 -11.69 3.72 16.49
C VAL A 617 -10.69 4.89 16.47
N SER A 618 -9.68 4.84 17.35
CA SER A 618 -8.61 5.83 17.48
C SER A 618 -8.04 6.31 16.13
N THR A 619 -8.32 7.57 15.77
CA THR A 619 -7.85 8.23 14.54
C THR A 619 -6.33 8.25 14.44
N VAL A 620 -5.66 8.42 15.58
CA VAL A 620 -4.19 8.33 15.74
C VAL A 620 -3.67 6.98 15.22
N MET A 621 -4.40 5.88 15.47
CA MET A 621 -4.02 4.53 15.04
C MET A 621 -4.10 4.36 13.52
N ASN A 622 -5.09 4.97 12.88
CA ASN A 622 -5.23 4.95 11.42
C ASN A 622 -4.16 5.81 10.74
N GLN A 623 -3.74 6.91 11.35
CA GLN A 623 -2.61 7.72 10.83
C GLN A 623 -1.25 7.05 11.03
N VAL A 624 -1.00 6.41 12.17
CA VAL A 624 0.22 5.62 12.39
C VAL A 624 0.35 4.54 11.30
N LYS A 625 -0.75 3.86 10.95
CA LYS A 625 -0.81 2.89 9.84
C LYS A 625 -0.54 3.55 8.48
N ARG A 626 -1.11 4.74 8.20
CA ARG A 626 -0.93 5.47 6.93
C ARG A 626 0.48 6.06 6.74
N LEU A 627 1.08 6.61 7.80
CA LEU A 627 2.42 7.20 7.75
C LEU A 627 3.51 6.12 7.62
N HIS A 628 3.25 4.92 8.15
CA HIS A 628 4.18 3.79 8.03
C HIS A 628 3.91 2.91 6.80
N SER A 629 2.74 2.97 6.14
CA SER A 629 2.49 2.27 4.87
C SER A 629 3.33 2.79 3.70
N GLY A 630 3.89 4.01 3.80
CA GLY A 630 4.85 4.55 2.84
C GLY A 630 6.29 4.02 3.01
N VAL A 631 6.59 3.32 4.12
CA VAL A 631 7.92 2.80 4.43
C VAL A 631 7.93 1.29 4.18
N GLN A 632 8.85 0.80 3.35
CA GLN A 632 9.04 -0.62 2.98
C GLN A 632 9.30 -1.59 4.16
N ASP A 633 9.26 -1.12 5.41
CA ASP A 633 9.64 -1.90 6.58
C ASP A 633 8.42 -2.59 7.20
N ILE A 634 8.05 -3.72 6.58
CA ILE A 634 6.96 -4.63 6.98
C ILE A 634 6.98 -4.96 8.49
N TRP A 635 8.17 -4.95 9.10
CA TRP A 635 8.37 -5.23 10.51
C TRP A 635 8.03 -4.04 11.42
N GLY A 636 8.27 -2.79 11.01
CA GLY A 636 7.88 -1.61 11.78
C GLY A 636 6.36 -1.53 11.95
N LEU A 637 5.60 -1.83 10.89
CA LEU A 637 4.15 -1.96 10.92
C LEU A 637 3.69 -3.07 11.87
N LYS A 638 4.28 -4.27 11.78
CA LYS A 638 3.95 -5.37 12.70
C LYS A 638 4.25 -5.03 14.17
N ILE A 639 5.28 -4.22 14.46
CA ILE A 639 5.69 -3.89 15.85
C ILE A 639 4.59 -3.02 16.46
N LEU A 640 4.13 -2.04 15.68
CA LEU A 640 3.03 -1.16 16.04
C LEU A 640 1.71 -1.95 16.15
N GLU A 641 1.47 -2.94 15.28
CA GLU A 641 0.29 -3.83 15.34
C GLU A 641 0.27 -4.77 16.57
N ARG A 642 1.40 -5.34 17.01
CA ARG A 642 1.47 -6.11 18.27
C ARG A 642 1.29 -5.20 19.49
N GLY A 643 1.75 -3.95 19.39
CA GLY A 643 1.35 -2.88 20.31
C GLY A 643 -0.16 -2.76 20.46
N VAL A 644 -0.94 -3.08 19.43
CA VAL A 644 -2.38 -2.81 19.34
C VAL A 644 -3.26 -4.03 19.71
N GLY A 645 -2.72 -5.25 19.58
CA GLY A 645 -3.47 -6.49 19.82
C GLY A 645 -4.01 -6.68 21.24
N ASP A 646 -3.40 -6.05 22.26
CA ASP A 646 -3.79 -6.25 23.66
C ASP A 646 -4.93 -5.33 24.15
N VAL A 647 -5.25 -4.24 23.44
CA VAL A 647 -6.21 -3.21 23.91
C VAL A 647 -7.64 -3.75 24.02
N ASN A 648 -8.00 -4.75 23.19
CA ASN A 648 -9.35 -5.33 23.20
C ASN A 648 -9.58 -6.36 24.33
N ARG A 649 -8.54 -6.79 25.07
CA ARG A 649 -8.69 -7.73 26.20
C ARG A 649 -8.77 -7.04 27.57
N THR A 650 -8.17 -5.86 27.74
CA THR A 650 -8.01 -5.20 29.06
C THR A 650 -9.11 -4.22 29.45
N ARG A 651 -10.03 -3.83 28.55
CA ARG A 651 -11.11 -2.87 28.88
C ARG A 651 -12.34 -3.44 29.60
N LYS A 652 -12.41 -4.76 29.80
CA LYS A 652 -13.44 -5.38 30.66
C LYS A 652 -12.86 -5.62 32.06
N TYR A 653 -12.94 -4.64 32.98
CA TYR A 653 -13.10 -4.82 34.45
C TYR A 653 -12.75 -3.54 35.23
N LYS A 654 -13.78 -2.80 35.71
CA LYS A 654 -13.95 -2.33 37.11
C LYS A 654 -15.10 -1.30 37.20
N PHE A 655 -16.28 -1.77 37.56
CA PHE A 655 -17.19 -1.03 38.43
C PHE A 655 -17.76 -2.04 39.43
N LYS A 656 -17.34 -1.95 40.70
CA LYS A 656 -18.02 -2.60 41.83
C LYS A 656 -18.93 -1.53 42.42
N LEU A 657 -20.24 -1.80 42.44
CA LEU A 657 -21.19 -1.08 43.28
C LEU A 657 -21.68 -2.03 44.37
N GLU A 658 -21.63 -1.56 45.60
CA GLU A 658 -22.22 -2.21 46.77
C GLU A 658 -23.76 -2.09 46.75
N SER A 659 -24.37 -3.05 47.45
CA SER A 659 -25.78 -3.41 47.58
C SER A 659 -26.74 -2.33 48.12
N GLY A 660 -27.99 -2.34 47.63
CA GLY A 660 -29.14 -1.71 48.31
C GLY A 660 -30.47 -1.74 47.53
N ASP A 661 -31.39 -2.58 48.01
CA ASP A 661 -32.83 -2.84 47.74
C ASP A 661 -33.73 -1.99 46.79
N LYS A 662 -34.49 -2.75 45.97
CA LYS A 662 -35.93 -2.71 45.59
C LYS A 662 -36.67 -1.38 45.31
N HIS A 663 -37.13 -1.21 44.06
CA HIS A 663 -38.57 -1.19 43.70
C HIS A 663 -38.77 -1.32 42.17
N GLN A 664 -39.75 -2.16 41.78
CA GLN A 664 -40.25 -2.36 40.42
C GLN A 664 -41.16 -1.21 39.98
N GLU A 665 -41.01 -0.73 38.75
CA GLU A 665 -42.13 -0.57 37.82
C GLU A 665 -41.65 -0.39 36.36
N GLU A 666 -42.48 -0.89 35.45
CA GLU A 666 -42.17 -1.31 34.08
C GLU A 666 -42.22 -0.17 33.05
N LYS A 667 -41.30 -0.20 32.08
CA LYS A 667 -41.63 0.05 30.66
C LYS A 667 -40.85 -0.91 29.76
N ARG A 668 -41.54 -1.96 29.31
CA ARG A 668 -41.12 -2.81 28.21
C ARG A 668 -41.36 -2.07 26.89
N ALA A 669 -40.30 -1.88 26.10
CA ALA A 669 -40.39 -1.90 24.65
C ALA A 669 -39.45 -3.02 24.20
N ILE A 670 -40.03 -4.17 23.87
CA ILE A 670 -39.33 -5.28 23.23
C ILE A 670 -39.23 -4.89 21.75
N THR A 671 -38.02 -4.61 21.27
CA THR A 671 -37.71 -4.53 19.83
C THR A 671 -36.90 -5.76 19.43
N LEU A 672 -37.07 -6.15 18.17
CA LEU A 672 -36.74 -7.47 17.62
C LEU A 672 -35.23 -7.66 17.36
N ASN A 673 -34.38 -7.38 18.36
CA ASN A 673 -32.93 -7.63 18.33
C ASN A 673 -32.45 -8.56 19.45
N ASP A 674 -33.34 -9.04 20.32
CA ASP A 674 -33.01 -9.90 21.48
C ASP A 674 -32.86 -11.40 21.13
N LEU A 675 -32.68 -11.75 19.85
CA LEU A 675 -32.40 -13.13 19.40
C LEU A 675 -31.09 -13.30 18.62
N SER A 676 -30.29 -12.24 18.43
CA SER A 676 -29.03 -12.31 17.66
C SER A 676 -27.76 -12.06 18.47
N THR A 677 -27.84 -12.07 19.81
CA THR A 677 -26.66 -12.00 20.70
C THR A 677 -26.65 -13.13 21.73
N MET A 678 -26.87 -14.35 21.25
CA MET A 678 -26.43 -15.58 21.92
C MET A 678 -25.51 -16.35 21.00
N SER A 679 -24.30 -15.83 20.78
CA SER A 679 -23.07 -16.62 20.74
C SER A 679 -21.89 -15.68 20.55
N THR A 680 -21.14 -15.41 21.62
CA THR A 680 -19.68 -15.21 21.60
C THR A 680 -19.20 -14.78 22.98
N VAL A 681 -19.23 -15.73 23.92
CA VAL A 681 -18.11 -15.92 24.85
C VAL A 681 -18.00 -17.41 25.11
N PRO A 682 -16.85 -18.06 24.88
CA PRO A 682 -16.43 -19.12 25.77
C PRO A 682 -15.35 -18.58 26.74
N PRO A 683 -15.28 -19.16 27.94
CA PRO A 683 -14.44 -18.70 29.03
C PRO A 683 -12.97 -19.06 28.82
N VAL A 684 -12.10 -18.40 29.58
CA VAL A 684 -10.70 -18.82 29.75
C VAL A 684 -10.67 -20.04 30.68
N GLN A 685 -10.06 -21.15 30.24
CA GLN A 685 -8.93 -21.86 30.88
C GLN A 685 -8.78 -23.30 30.34
N GLY A 686 -7.56 -23.64 29.89
CA GLY A 686 -7.04 -25.02 29.85
C GLY A 686 -6.84 -25.62 28.47
N GLU A 687 -5.57 -25.68 28.05
CA GLU A 687 -4.89 -26.71 27.24
C GLU A 687 -5.51 -27.21 25.90
N ASN A 688 -4.64 -27.27 24.87
CA ASN A 688 -4.74 -28.04 23.61
C ASN A 688 -5.18 -27.28 22.33
N THR A 689 -4.18 -26.72 21.67
CA THR A 689 -4.17 -26.21 20.29
C THR A 689 -4.00 -27.33 19.26
N ASP A 690 -5.06 -28.02 18.83
CA ASP A 690 -4.99 -28.88 17.61
C ASP A 690 -6.32 -29.15 16.86
N GLN A 691 -7.47 -28.57 17.23
CA GLN A 691 -8.76 -28.87 16.59
C GLN A 691 -9.36 -27.74 15.71
N THR A 692 -8.89 -26.50 15.83
CA THR A 692 -9.58 -25.33 15.24
C THR A 692 -9.45 -25.17 13.72
N ASN A 693 -8.53 -25.89 13.05
CA ASN A 693 -8.44 -25.83 11.58
C ASN A 693 -9.26 -26.92 10.89
N ALA A 694 -9.57 -28.04 11.56
CA ALA A 694 -10.45 -29.06 11.01
C ALA A 694 -11.92 -28.58 11.03
N GLU A 695 -12.32 -27.87 12.08
CA GLU A 695 -13.67 -27.31 12.21
C GLU A 695 -13.97 -26.20 11.19
N LEU A 696 -12.95 -25.46 10.69
CA LEU A 696 -13.15 -24.42 9.68
C LEU A 696 -13.35 -25.01 8.27
N ASP A 697 -12.63 -26.09 7.94
CA ASP A 697 -12.85 -26.84 6.70
C ASP A 697 -14.20 -27.60 6.77
N ASP A 698 -14.57 -28.19 7.92
CA ASP A 698 -15.90 -28.81 8.13
C ASP A 698 -17.06 -27.78 8.07
N LEU A 699 -16.81 -26.50 8.40
CA LEU A 699 -17.77 -25.40 8.26
C LEU A 699 -17.97 -24.93 6.81
N LEU A 700 -16.98 -25.17 5.94
CA LEU A 700 -17.03 -24.86 4.51
C LEU A 700 -17.47 -26.08 3.67
N ASP A 701 -17.35 -27.29 4.22
CA ASP A 701 -17.83 -28.56 3.66
C ASP A 701 -19.32 -28.82 3.95
N VAL A 702 -20.14 -27.76 3.97
CA VAL A 702 -21.55 -27.96 3.64
C VAL A 702 -21.60 -28.27 2.16
N SER A 703 -21.69 -29.55 1.82
CA SER A 703 -21.99 -30.00 0.47
C SER A 703 -23.31 -29.40 0.02
N LEU A 704 -23.26 -28.19 -0.54
CA LEU A 704 -24.34 -27.64 -1.34
C LEU A 704 -24.57 -28.67 -2.45
N PRO A 705 -25.79 -29.20 -2.62
CA PRO A 705 -26.10 -30.09 -3.71
C PRO A 705 -25.57 -29.47 -5.02
N PRO A 706 -24.94 -30.23 -5.93
CA PRO A 706 -24.40 -29.68 -7.17
C PRO A 706 -25.46 -28.89 -7.98
N GLN A 707 -26.74 -29.23 -7.80
CA GLN A 707 -27.89 -28.49 -8.34
C GLN A 707 -28.01 -27.05 -7.82
N ASP A 708 -27.63 -26.76 -6.57
CA ASP A 708 -27.71 -25.42 -5.99
C ASP A 708 -26.50 -24.54 -6.38
N VAL A 709 -25.32 -25.13 -6.61
CA VAL A 709 -24.15 -24.40 -7.15
C VAL A 709 -24.41 -23.98 -8.60
N ASP A 710 -24.98 -24.86 -9.42
CA ASP A 710 -25.38 -24.55 -10.80
C ASP A 710 -26.52 -23.50 -10.85
N ARG A 711 -27.47 -23.55 -9.90
CA ARG A 711 -28.51 -22.52 -9.73
C ARG A 711 -27.94 -21.16 -9.32
N VAL A 712 -26.98 -21.13 -8.38
CA VAL A 712 -26.31 -19.88 -7.97
C VAL A 712 -25.45 -19.32 -9.12
N CYS A 713 -24.75 -20.17 -9.86
CA CYS A 713 -23.95 -19.75 -11.01
C CYS A 713 -24.84 -19.18 -12.13
N SER A 714 -25.94 -19.85 -12.46
CA SER A 714 -26.90 -19.41 -13.49
C SER A 714 -27.63 -18.11 -13.10
N THR A 715 -28.10 -17.99 -11.87
CA THR A 715 -28.73 -16.73 -11.37
C THR A 715 -27.74 -15.57 -11.35
N TYR A 716 -26.47 -15.80 -10.97
CA TYR A 716 -25.43 -14.78 -11.05
C TYR A 716 -25.14 -14.35 -12.49
N GLN A 717 -25.04 -15.30 -13.43
CA GLN A 717 -24.87 -15.01 -14.85
C GLN A 717 -26.05 -14.23 -15.44
N GLU A 718 -27.29 -14.59 -15.06
CA GLU A 718 -28.50 -13.87 -15.48
C GLU A 718 -28.56 -12.45 -14.93
N HIS A 719 -28.26 -12.26 -13.64
CA HIS A 719 -28.14 -10.93 -13.04
C HIS A 719 -27.10 -10.08 -13.79
N ARG A 720 -25.94 -10.67 -14.10
CA ARG A 720 -24.88 -9.99 -14.85
C ARG A 720 -25.33 -9.59 -16.25
N ARG A 721 -26.09 -10.44 -16.95
CA ARG A 721 -26.67 -10.15 -18.27
C ARG A 721 -27.69 -9.00 -18.21
N ARG A 722 -28.59 -9.04 -17.22
CA ARG A 722 -29.65 -8.02 -17.03
C ARG A 722 -29.10 -6.66 -16.60
N LEU A 723 -28.07 -6.64 -15.75
CA LEU A 723 -27.34 -5.43 -15.39
C LEU A 723 -26.84 -4.69 -16.63
N PHE A 724 -26.40 -5.44 -17.64
CA PHE A 724 -25.91 -4.87 -18.88
C PHE A 724 -27.02 -4.44 -19.84
N GLU A 725 -28.12 -5.17 -19.95
CA GLU A 725 -29.30 -4.67 -20.68
C GLU A 725 -29.75 -3.31 -20.13
N LEU A 726 -29.71 -3.14 -18.81
CA LEU A 726 -29.98 -1.88 -18.11
C LEU A 726 -28.89 -0.81 -18.27
N SER A 727 -27.72 -1.14 -18.80
CA SER A 727 -26.75 -0.12 -19.23
C SER A 727 -27.25 0.60 -20.50
N ARG A 728 -27.93 -0.12 -21.39
CA ARG A 728 -28.42 0.37 -22.69
C ARG A 728 -29.83 0.99 -22.63
N ALA A 729 -30.65 0.58 -21.67
CA ALA A 729 -32.04 1.01 -21.54
C ALA A 729 -32.26 1.79 -20.24
N ASP A 730 -33.13 2.81 -20.31
CA ASP A 730 -33.50 3.61 -19.14
C ASP A 730 -34.43 2.86 -18.18
N LYS A 731 -35.09 1.79 -18.64
CA LYS A 731 -36.00 0.95 -17.83
C LYS A 731 -35.79 -0.52 -18.14
N GLY A 732 -35.84 -1.38 -17.12
CA GLY A 732 -35.74 -2.82 -17.30
C GLY A 732 -35.77 -3.61 -15.99
N VAL A 733 -35.63 -4.92 -16.08
CA VAL A 733 -35.63 -5.83 -14.91
C VAL A 733 -34.17 -6.15 -14.56
N LEU A 734 -33.74 -5.85 -13.34
CA LEU A 734 -32.38 -6.12 -12.87
C LEU A 734 -32.24 -7.55 -12.35
N PHE A 735 -33.23 -7.99 -11.59
CA PHE A 735 -33.22 -9.28 -10.93
C PHE A 735 -34.64 -9.82 -10.85
N SER A 736 -34.78 -11.14 -10.99
CA SER A 736 -36.04 -11.82 -10.79
C SER A 736 -35.71 -13.20 -10.27
N ASN A 737 -36.32 -13.56 -9.17
CA ASN A 737 -36.36 -14.93 -8.66
C ASN A 737 -37.83 -15.36 -8.53
N GLU A 738 -38.09 -16.45 -7.79
CA GLU A 738 -39.44 -16.99 -7.58
C GLU A 738 -40.32 -16.07 -6.73
N SER A 739 -39.72 -15.23 -5.87
CA SER A 739 -40.42 -14.43 -4.86
C SER A 739 -40.59 -12.96 -5.27
N ILE A 740 -39.58 -12.35 -5.88
CA ILE A 740 -39.51 -10.92 -6.20
C ILE A 740 -39.04 -10.63 -7.62
N GLU A 741 -39.51 -9.50 -8.16
CA GLU A 741 -38.99 -8.88 -9.38
C GLU A 741 -38.46 -7.48 -9.04
N LEU A 742 -37.20 -7.20 -9.37
CA LEU A 742 -36.60 -5.88 -9.23
C LEU A 742 -36.60 -5.17 -10.59
N GLN A 743 -37.46 -4.16 -10.72
CA GLN A 743 -37.49 -3.28 -11.88
C GLN A 743 -36.70 -2.01 -11.59
N CYS A 744 -35.85 -1.60 -12.51
CA CYS A 744 -35.02 -0.42 -12.38
C CYS A 744 -35.37 0.59 -13.47
N ALA A 745 -35.46 1.86 -13.11
CA ALA A 745 -35.54 2.96 -14.06
C ALA A 745 -34.53 4.05 -13.71
N LYS A 746 -33.72 4.48 -14.67
CA LYS A 746 -32.67 5.50 -14.52
C LYS A 746 -32.97 6.73 -15.38
N SER A 747 -32.55 7.90 -14.92
CA SER A 747 -32.61 9.18 -15.63
C SER A 747 -31.36 9.97 -15.29
N THR A 748 -30.59 10.35 -16.30
CA THR A 748 -29.29 11.02 -16.13
C THR A 748 -29.30 12.43 -16.71
N TYR A 749 -28.68 13.37 -16.00
CA TYR A 749 -28.51 14.75 -16.41
C TYR A 749 -27.11 15.22 -16.00
N GLY A 750 -26.19 15.27 -16.96
CA GLY A 750 -24.80 15.65 -16.70
C GLY A 750 -24.13 14.71 -15.68
N ALA A 751 -23.65 15.26 -14.57
CA ALA A 751 -23.01 14.51 -13.48
C ALA A 751 -24.01 13.90 -12.47
N ASP A 752 -25.31 14.13 -12.63
CA ASP A 752 -26.35 13.67 -11.71
C ASP A 752 -27.21 12.56 -12.34
N THR A 753 -27.43 11.48 -11.60
CA THR A 753 -28.27 10.35 -11.99
C THR A 753 -29.33 10.07 -10.93
N ARG A 754 -30.60 10.02 -11.33
CA ARG A 754 -31.70 9.51 -10.49
C ARG A 754 -32.06 8.12 -10.94
N MET A 755 -32.05 7.17 -10.02
CA MET A 755 -32.42 5.78 -10.27
C MET A 755 -33.54 5.37 -9.33
N THR A 756 -34.57 4.72 -9.84
CA THR A 756 -35.69 4.19 -9.07
C THR A 756 -35.66 2.67 -9.16
N VAL A 757 -35.69 2.00 -8.02
CA VAL A 757 -35.75 0.55 -7.89
C VAL A 757 -37.12 0.19 -7.33
N VAL A 758 -37.90 -0.54 -8.13
CA VAL A 758 -39.24 -1.00 -7.79
C VAL A 758 -39.18 -2.49 -7.50
N VAL A 759 -39.44 -2.86 -6.25
CA VAL A 759 -39.54 -4.26 -5.82
C VAL A 759 -41.00 -4.69 -5.99
N ARG A 760 -41.26 -5.66 -6.86
CA ARG A 760 -42.59 -6.25 -7.08
C ARG A 760 -42.67 -7.65 -6.48
N ASP A 761 -43.75 -7.91 -5.75
CA ASP A 761 -44.08 -9.26 -5.28
C ASP A 761 -44.59 -10.15 -6.43
N LYS A 762 -43.95 -11.30 -6.65
CA LYS A 762 -44.41 -12.33 -7.60
C LYS A 762 -45.27 -13.42 -6.95
N THR A 763 -45.24 -13.54 -5.63
CA THR A 763 -45.92 -14.61 -4.88
C THR A 763 -47.43 -14.38 -4.73
N GLY A 764 -47.88 -13.14 -4.89
CA GLY A 764 -49.29 -12.74 -4.76
C GLY A 764 -49.83 -12.87 -3.33
N ARG A 765 -48.94 -12.97 -2.34
CA ARG A 765 -49.28 -13.15 -0.91
C ARG A 765 -48.81 -12.01 -0.02
N GLY A 766 -48.01 -11.08 -0.54
CA GLY A 766 -47.45 -9.94 0.20
C GLY A 766 -46.06 -10.23 0.75
N LEU A 767 -45.25 -9.17 0.91
CA LEU A 767 -43.88 -9.22 1.43
C LEU A 767 -43.76 -8.38 2.70
N VAL A 768 -42.98 -8.83 3.66
CA VAL A 768 -42.70 -8.16 4.93
C VAL A 768 -41.20 -7.95 5.06
N GLN A 769 -40.76 -6.91 5.78
CA GLN A 769 -39.34 -6.55 5.96
C GLN A 769 -38.60 -6.31 4.64
N VAL A 770 -39.26 -5.66 3.67
CA VAL A 770 -38.61 -5.30 2.41
C VAL A 770 -37.71 -4.09 2.63
N ALA A 771 -36.40 -4.27 2.49
CA ALA A 771 -35.41 -3.22 2.60
C ALA A 771 -34.37 -3.31 1.48
N VAL A 772 -33.98 -2.16 0.91
CA VAL A 772 -32.90 -2.07 -0.08
C VAL A 772 -31.83 -1.13 0.48
N GLU A 773 -30.72 -1.69 0.95
CA GLU A 773 -29.64 -0.96 1.64
C GLU A 773 -28.38 -0.90 0.78
N VAL A 774 -27.62 0.20 0.84
CA VAL A 774 -26.34 0.33 0.12
C VAL A 774 -25.24 -0.39 0.90
N ILE A 775 -24.59 -1.38 0.27
CA ILE A 775 -23.46 -2.12 0.85
C ILE A 775 -22.14 -1.41 0.53
N ARG A 776 -21.96 -0.99 -0.73
CA ARG A 776 -20.69 -0.47 -1.24
C ARG A 776 -20.92 0.56 -2.35
N ALA A 777 -20.22 1.68 -2.26
CA ALA A 777 -20.06 2.67 -3.34
C ALA A 777 -18.59 3.12 -3.39
N GLU A 778 -18.05 3.39 -4.58
CA GLU A 778 -16.69 3.91 -4.73
C GLU A 778 -16.62 5.41 -4.36
N PRO A 779 -15.47 5.89 -3.84
CA PRO A 779 -15.32 7.26 -3.35
C PRO A 779 -15.54 8.36 -4.41
N GLY A 780 -15.51 8.02 -5.71
CA GLY A 780 -15.83 8.95 -6.80
C GLY A 780 -17.33 9.16 -7.04
N LEU A 781 -18.19 8.34 -6.44
CA LEU A 781 -19.64 8.35 -6.64
C LEU A 781 -20.36 8.58 -5.30
N ILE A 782 -21.04 9.71 -5.16
CA ILE A 782 -21.93 9.95 -4.02
C ILE A 782 -23.26 9.27 -4.32
N LEU A 783 -23.75 8.42 -3.42
CA LEU A 783 -25.03 7.72 -3.55
C LEU A 783 -25.88 7.93 -2.29
N GLN A 784 -27.06 8.51 -2.44
CA GLN A 784 -28.06 8.65 -1.39
C GLN A 784 -29.31 7.86 -1.76
N SER A 785 -29.94 7.18 -0.80
CA SER A 785 -31.18 6.43 -1.01
C SER A 785 -32.32 7.03 -0.20
N ARG A 786 -33.54 6.96 -0.75
CA ARG A 786 -34.79 7.35 -0.11
C ARG A 786 -35.86 6.31 -0.45
N THR A 787 -36.33 5.59 0.55
CA THR A 787 -37.52 4.73 0.44
C THR A 787 -38.77 5.58 0.67
N LYS A 788 -39.73 5.52 -0.25
CA LYS A 788 -40.98 6.31 -0.16
C LYS A 788 -42.09 5.59 0.61
N ASP A 789 -42.04 4.26 0.61
CA ASP A 789 -43.09 3.40 1.16
C ASP A 789 -42.53 2.56 2.34
N GLY A 790 -43.38 2.24 3.32
CA GLY A 790 -43.02 1.50 4.53
C GLY A 790 -42.48 0.07 4.27
N THR A 791 -42.11 -0.65 5.34
CA THR A 791 -41.39 -1.94 5.27
C THR A 791 -42.23 -3.16 4.85
N SER A 792 -43.47 -2.97 4.38
CA SER A 792 -44.40 -4.06 4.04
C SER A 792 -45.15 -3.82 2.72
N VAL A 793 -45.16 -4.81 1.84
CA VAL A 793 -45.86 -4.83 0.54
C VAL A 793 -47.14 -5.66 0.68
N VAL A 794 -48.30 -5.08 0.33
CA VAL A 794 -49.57 -5.82 0.22
C VAL A 794 -49.48 -6.83 -0.95
N ALA A 795 -50.27 -7.91 -0.96
CA ALA A 795 -50.30 -8.88 -2.06
C ALA A 795 -50.37 -8.22 -3.45
N CYS A 796 -49.43 -8.57 -4.33
CA CYS A 796 -49.22 -7.97 -5.66
C CYS A 796 -48.84 -6.46 -5.68
N GLY A 797 -48.45 -5.90 -4.54
CA GLY A 797 -47.99 -4.50 -4.43
C GLY A 797 -46.54 -4.31 -4.88
N THR A 798 -46.10 -3.05 -4.85
CA THR A 798 -44.72 -2.65 -5.15
C THR A 798 -44.18 -1.68 -4.11
N ILE A 799 -42.91 -1.82 -3.72
CA ILE A 799 -42.19 -0.79 -2.95
C ILE A 799 -41.21 -0.07 -3.86
N THR A 800 -41.13 1.25 -3.71
CA THR A 800 -40.22 2.09 -4.50
C THR A 800 -39.09 2.67 -3.64
N THR A 801 -37.85 2.40 -4.05
CA THR A 801 -36.63 2.99 -3.49
C THR A 801 -35.98 3.88 -4.53
N GLU A 802 -35.82 5.16 -4.21
CA GLU A 802 -35.14 6.12 -5.08
C GLU A 802 -33.68 6.30 -4.64
N PHE A 803 -32.78 6.30 -5.61
CA PHE A 803 -31.36 6.55 -5.46
C PHE A 803 -31.00 7.83 -6.22
N ALA A 804 -30.35 8.77 -5.54
CA ALA A 804 -29.73 9.93 -6.14
C ALA A 804 -28.22 9.70 -6.14
N ALA A 805 -27.61 9.67 -7.32
CA ALA A 805 -26.19 9.48 -7.53
C ALA A 805 -25.55 10.71 -8.19
N ARG A 806 -24.37 11.13 -7.73
CA ARG A 806 -23.57 12.21 -8.33
C ARG A 806 -22.14 11.74 -8.58
N SER A 807 -21.64 11.93 -9.80
CA SER A 807 -20.24 11.69 -10.15
C SER A 807 -19.38 12.88 -9.69
N CYS A 808 -18.61 12.69 -8.62
CA CYS A 808 -17.67 13.71 -8.14
C CYS A 808 -16.25 13.49 -8.67
N PHE A 809 -15.87 12.25 -8.96
CA PHE A 809 -14.60 11.85 -9.59
C PHE A 809 -14.79 10.57 -10.42
N ALA A 810 -13.79 10.19 -11.21
CA ALA A 810 -13.79 8.93 -11.95
C ALA A 810 -13.91 7.70 -11.00
N PHE A 811 -14.69 6.72 -11.40
CA PHE A 811 -14.91 5.46 -10.69
C PHE A 811 -14.92 4.28 -11.68
N SER A 812 -14.70 3.06 -11.20
CA SER A 812 -14.51 1.86 -12.03
C SER A 812 -15.61 0.82 -11.84
N SER A 813 -16.08 0.61 -10.60
CA SER A 813 -17.06 -0.43 -10.28
C SER A 813 -18.45 0.14 -9.93
N PRO A 814 -19.54 -0.56 -10.31
CA PRO A 814 -20.90 -0.14 -9.97
C PRO A 814 -21.18 -0.29 -8.47
N PRO A 815 -22.05 0.56 -7.88
CA PRO A 815 -22.43 0.43 -6.47
C PRO A 815 -23.25 -0.84 -6.22
N SER A 816 -23.11 -1.42 -5.03
CA SER A 816 -23.79 -2.67 -4.63
C SER A 816 -24.81 -2.43 -3.52
N VAL A 817 -25.97 -3.07 -3.63
CA VAL A 817 -27.09 -3.01 -2.70
C VAL A 817 -27.46 -4.38 -2.15
N ARG A 818 -27.96 -4.40 -0.91
CA ARG A 818 -28.54 -5.55 -0.24
C ARG A 818 -30.06 -5.44 -0.31
N VAL A 819 -30.72 -6.45 -0.84
CA VAL A 819 -32.18 -6.55 -0.86
C VAL A 819 -32.60 -7.60 0.17
N GLN A 820 -33.31 -7.18 1.21
CA GLN A 820 -33.89 -8.05 2.22
C GLN A 820 -35.41 -8.11 2.03
N TYR A 821 -36.00 -9.30 2.14
CA TYR A 821 -37.45 -9.50 2.08
C TYR A 821 -37.83 -10.85 2.72
N ALA A 822 -39.03 -10.91 3.28
CA ALA A 822 -39.63 -12.15 3.77
C ALA A 822 -41.06 -12.30 3.19
N PRO A 823 -41.44 -13.47 2.65
CA PRO A 823 -42.81 -13.71 2.21
C PRO A 823 -43.77 -13.71 3.41
N ALA A 824 -44.97 -13.12 3.25
CA ALA A 824 -45.92 -12.98 4.36
C ALA A 824 -46.43 -14.31 4.96
N SER A 825 -46.25 -15.44 4.26
CA SER A 825 -46.56 -16.78 4.77
C SER A 825 -45.50 -17.36 5.71
N ASP A 826 -44.26 -16.87 5.64
CA ASP A 826 -43.13 -17.37 6.43
C ASP A 826 -42.25 -16.20 6.88
N SER A 827 -42.69 -15.50 7.92
CA SER A 827 -41.96 -14.37 8.49
C SER A 827 -40.66 -14.77 9.20
N ALA A 828 -40.35 -16.06 9.32
CA ALA A 828 -39.13 -16.55 9.97
C ALA A 828 -37.94 -16.63 9.01
N HIS A 829 -38.17 -16.77 7.70
CA HIS A 829 -37.10 -16.89 6.72
C HIS A 829 -36.92 -15.59 5.93
N VAL A 830 -35.94 -14.78 6.36
CA VAL A 830 -35.54 -13.54 5.66
C VAL A 830 -34.55 -13.88 4.54
N CYS A 831 -34.99 -13.70 3.30
CA CYS A 831 -34.12 -13.81 2.14
C CYS A 831 -33.28 -12.53 2.00
N THR A 832 -31.97 -12.69 1.75
CA THR A 832 -31.05 -11.58 1.54
C THR A 832 -30.26 -11.79 0.26
N ASP A 833 -30.43 -10.90 -0.71
CA ASP A 833 -29.72 -10.92 -2.00
C ASP A 833 -28.80 -9.70 -2.13
N ALA A 834 -27.56 -9.90 -2.58
CA ALA A 834 -26.60 -8.81 -2.85
C ALA A 834 -26.46 -8.58 -4.35
N LEU A 835 -26.78 -7.37 -4.81
CA LEU A 835 -26.93 -7.03 -6.22
C LEU A 835 -26.15 -5.76 -6.57
N SER A 836 -25.74 -5.62 -7.82
CA SER A 836 -25.06 -4.39 -8.30
C SER A 836 -26.08 -3.50 -9.02
N LEU A 837 -26.06 -2.20 -8.76
CA LEU A 837 -26.90 -1.24 -9.47
C LEU A 837 -26.27 -0.88 -10.83
N PRO A 838 -27.07 -0.66 -11.89
CA PRO A 838 -26.62 -0.26 -13.23
C PRO A 838 -26.19 1.22 -13.31
N ILE A 839 -25.36 1.68 -12.37
CA ILE A 839 -24.72 3.00 -12.38
C ILE A 839 -23.26 2.79 -12.77
N LEU A 840 -22.99 2.85 -14.07
CA LEU A 840 -21.67 2.62 -14.66
C LEU A 840 -21.02 3.97 -15.04
N PRO A 841 -19.70 4.03 -15.26
CA PRO A 841 -19.04 5.27 -15.71
C PRO A 841 -19.64 5.80 -17.03
N THR A 842 -20.03 4.90 -17.94
CA THR A 842 -20.72 5.25 -19.20
C THR A 842 -22.08 5.91 -19.00
N THR A 843 -22.69 5.78 -17.82
CA THR A 843 -23.99 6.41 -17.50
C THR A 843 -23.88 7.94 -17.42
N PHE A 844 -22.68 8.47 -17.18
CA PHE A 844 -22.37 9.89 -17.14
C PHE A 844 -21.68 10.39 -18.41
N PHE A 845 -21.69 9.59 -19.49
CA PHE A 845 -21.21 10.04 -20.79
C PHE A 845 -22.28 10.89 -21.47
N THR A 846 -21.85 12.07 -21.89
CA THR A 846 -22.63 12.92 -22.78
C THR A 846 -22.00 12.87 -24.17
N PRO A 847 -22.82 12.69 -25.22
CA PRO A 847 -22.32 12.69 -26.58
C PRO A 847 -21.76 14.08 -26.88
N TYR A 848 -20.48 14.12 -27.27
CA TYR A 848 -19.79 15.38 -27.53
C TYR A 848 -20.37 16.04 -28.80
N GLN A 849 -21.11 17.14 -28.62
CA GLN A 849 -21.72 17.91 -29.71
C GLN A 849 -20.64 18.77 -30.38
N VAL A 850 -20.07 18.24 -31.47
CA VAL A 850 -19.16 18.99 -32.34
C VAL A 850 -19.86 19.28 -33.66
N ASP A 851 -19.92 20.55 -34.01
CA ASP A 851 -20.58 21.03 -35.23
C ASP A 851 -19.75 20.76 -36.52
N SER A 852 -18.49 20.33 -36.40
CA SER A 852 -17.61 20.04 -37.54
C SER A 852 -16.78 18.76 -37.41
N ASP A 853 -16.66 18.03 -38.52
CA ASP A 853 -15.88 16.79 -38.65
C ASP A 853 -14.36 16.99 -38.44
N ALA A 854 -13.86 18.20 -38.70
CA ALA A 854 -12.46 18.56 -38.49
C ALA A 854 -12.11 18.65 -37.00
N ASN A 855 -13.04 19.17 -36.18
CA ASN A 855 -12.86 19.30 -34.74
C ASN A 855 -12.92 17.94 -34.02
N PHE A 856 -13.75 17.00 -34.51
CA PHE A 856 -13.76 15.61 -34.01
C PHE A 856 -12.40 14.93 -34.20
N SER A 857 -11.83 15.05 -35.41
CA SER A 857 -10.53 14.46 -35.74
C SER A 857 -9.40 15.10 -34.93
N ARG A 858 -9.44 16.43 -34.73
CA ARG A 858 -8.48 17.15 -33.90
C ARG A 858 -8.56 16.74 -32.43
N LEU A 859 -9.76 16.59 -31.86
CA LEU A 859 -9.93 16.17 -30.48
C LEU A 859 -9.46 14.73 -30.27
N TYR A 860 -9.82 13.83 -31.19
CA TYR A 860 -9.33 12.45 -31.21
C TYR A 860 -7.79 12.38 -31.18
N GLU A 861 -7.13 13.11 -32.08
CA GLU A 861 -5.66 13.12 -32.14
C GLU A 861 -5.03 13.77 -30.89
N THR A 862 -5.63 14.85 -30.37
CA THR A 862 -5.13 15.54 -29.18
C THR A 862 -5.22 14.65 -27.94
N THR A 863 -6.36 14.00 -27.71
CA THR A 863 -6.54 13.08 -26.56
C THR A 863 -5.68 11.83 -26.71
N LYS A 864 -5.53 11.29 -27.93
CA LYS A 864 -4.64 10.14 -28.18
C LYS A 864 -3.16 10.46 -27.94
N GLN A 865 -2.72 11.69 -28.21
CA GLN A 865 -1.35 12.14 -27.93
C GLN A 865 -1.11 12.48 -26.45
N ALA A 866 -2.14 13.00 -25.77
CA ALA A 866 -2.03 13.45 -24.39
C ALA A 866 -2.18 12.33 -23.34
N SER A 867 -2.85 11.23 -23.68
CA SER A 867 -3.30 10.23 -22.70
C SER A 867 -2.67 8.84 -22.90
N ALA A 868 -2.41 8.15 -21.78
CA ALA A 868 -2.08 6.73 -21.78
C ALA A 868 -3.30 5.87 -22.22
N CYS A 869 -3.04 4.63 -22.63
CA CYS A 869 -4.07 3.73 -23.19
C CYS A 869 -4.29 2.50 -22.31
N ALA A 870 -5.56 2.14 -22.09
CA ALA A 870 -5.95 0.82 -21.59
C ALA A 870 -6.45 -0.05 -22.75
N GLY A 871 -5.82 -1.22 -22.93
CA GLY A 871 -6.10 -2.12 -24.05
C GLY A 871 -6.71 -3.46 -23.63
N TRP A 872 -7.58 -4.02 -24.46
CA TRP A 872 -8.12 -5.37 -24.34
C TRP A 872 -8.14 -6.07 -25.71
N CYS A 873 -7.71 -7.33 -25.76
CA CYS A 873 -7.75 -8.15 -26.97
C CYS A 873 -8.60 -9.41 -26.73
N LYS A 874 -9.46 -9.76 -27.69
CA LYS A 874 -10.26 -11.00 -27.71
C LYS A 874 -10.04 -11.74 -29.04
N ALA A 875 -9.69 -13.02 -28.94
CA ALA A 875 -9.64 -13.91 -30.09
C ALA A 875 -11.07 -14.21 -30.59
N MET A 876 -11.31 -14.03 -31.88
CA MET A 876 -12.60 -14.28 -32.52
C MET A 876 -12.60 -15.65 -33.20
N SER A 877 -13.70 -16.40 -33.05
CA SER A 877 -13.89 -17.64 -33.81
C SER A 877 -14.15 -17.33 -35.29
N PRO A 878 -13.64 -18.16 -36.23
CA PRO A 878 -13.73 -17.88 -37.68
C PRO A 878 -15.17 -17.82 -38.23
N SER A 879 -16.17 -18.24 -37.44
CA SER A 879 -17.60 -18.21 -37.79
C SER A 879 -18.33 -16.92 -37.38
N THR A 880 -17.72 -16.03 -36.58
CA THR A 880 -18.40 -14.84 -36.04
C THR A 880 -17.89 -13.58 -36.74
N ARG A 881 -18.53 -13.16 -37.83
CA ARG A 881 -18.33 -11.80 -38.38
C ARG A 881 -19.20 -10.83 -37.59
N VAL A 882 -18.57 -9.96 -36.80
CA VAL A 882 -19.29 -8.87 -36.11
C VAL A 882 -19.42 -7.70 -37.09
N ASP A 883 -20.66 -7.32 -37.41
CA ASP A 883 -20.94 -6.21 -38.31
C ASP A 883 -20.48 -4.88 -37.70
N THR A 884 -19.70 -4.09 -38.43
CA THR A 884 -19.18 -2.78 -37.98
C THR A 884 -20.28 -1.82 -37.54
N ASN A 885 -21.44 -1.86 -38.22
CA ASN A 885 -22.62 -1.07 -37.89
C ASN A 885 -23.20 -1.42 -36.52
N THR A 886 -23.15 -2.70 -36.11
CA THR A 886 -23.65 -3.10 -34.79
C THR A 886 -22.75 -2.59 -33.67
N LEU A 887 -21.43 -2.64 -33.84
CA LEU A 887 -20.47 -2.07 -32.87
C LEU A 887 -20.60 -0.55 -32.75
N MET A 888 -20.84 0.15 -33.86
CA MET A 888 -21.11 1.60 -33.83
C MET A 888 -22.38 1.92 -33.04
N GLN A 889 -23.48 1.20 -33.30
CA GLN A 889 -24.72 1.35 -32.53
C GLN A 889 -24.52 1.05 -31.04
N LEU A 890 -23.68 0.06 -30.69
CA LEU A 890 -23.38 -0.24 -29.29
C LEU A 890 -22.65 0.90 -28.58
N LEU A 891 -21.69 1.54 -29.24
CA LEU A 891 -20.98 2.69 -28.68
C LEU A 891 -21.90 3.91 -28.58
N GLU A 892 -22.77 4.14 -29.56
CA GLU A 892 -23.76 5.23 -29.53
C GLU A 892 -24.74 5.10 -28.36
N LEU A 893 -25.22 3.89 -28.07
CA LEU A 893 -26.06 3.61 -26.90
C LEU A 893 -25.35 3.83 -25.56
N GLN A 894 -24.01 3.86 -25.54
CA GLN A 894 -23.20 4.14 -24.36
C GLN A 894 -22.77 5.62 -24.28
N GLY A 895 -23.31 6.49 -25.13
CA GLY A 895 -23.03 7.93 -25.11
C GLY A 895 -21.80 8.38 -25.92
N TYR A 896 -21.22 7.49 -26.74
CA TYR A 896 -20.13 7.85 -27.65
C TYR A 896 -20.65 8.35 -28.99
N ARG A 897 -19.98 9.34 -29.58
CA ARG A 897 -20.14 9.69 -31.00
C ARG A 897 -19.14 8.89 -31.82
N THR A 898 -19.62 8.08 -32.77
CA THR A 898 -18.78 7.15 -33.52
C THR A 898 -18.43 7.63 -34.94
N LYS A 899 -17.25 7.27 -35.43
CA LYS A 899 -16.82 7.47 -36.81
C LYS A 899 -15.85 6.36 -37.23
N VAL A 900 -15.92 5.94 -38.49
CA VAL A 900 -14.97 4.98 -39.09
C VAL A 900 -13.80 5.76 -39.68
N THR A 901 -12.58 5.40 -39.31
CA THR A 901 -11.36 5.99 -39.88
C THR A 901 -11.00 5.34 -41.21
N GLY A 902 -10.18 6.02 -42.03
CA GLY A 902 -9.73 5.50 -43.33
C GLY A 902 -8.94 4.18 -43.27
N SER A 903 -8.49 3.76 -42.08
CA SER A 903 -7.85 2.46 -41.81
C SER A 903 -8.83 1.34 -41.44
N GLY A 904 -10.14 1.60 -41.41
CA GLY A 904 -11.17 0.62 -41.05
C GLY A 904 -11.38 0.42 -39.54
N ALA A 905 -10.78 1.26 -38.69
CA ALA A 905 -11.01 1.23 -37.25
C ALA A 905 -12.24 2.07 -36.86
N ILE A 906 -12.98 1.62 -35.85
CA ILE A 906 -14.13 2.34 -35.30
C ILE A 906 -13.64 3.21 -34.15
N VAL A 907 -13.87 4.52 -34.21
CA VAL A 907 -13.47 5.47 -33.18
C VAL A 907 -14.72 6.09 -32.55
N GLY A 908 -14.81 6.08 -31.22
CA GLY A 908 -15.84 6.72 -30.42
C GLY A 908 -15.27 7.82 -29.53
N VAL A 909 -15.94 8.97 -29.46
CA VAL A 909 -15.57 10.07 -28.53
C VAL A 909 -16.75 10.42 -27.64
N ALA A 910 -16.53 10.49 -26.34
CA ALA A 910 -17.50 10.85 -25.31
C ALA A 910 -16.91 11.87 -24.33
N ALA A 911 -17.78 12.58 -23.61
CA ALA A 911 -17.40 13.46 -22.52
C ALA A 911 -18.01 12.96 -21.20
N PHE A 912 -17.15 12.62 -20.24
CA PHE A 912 -17.56 12.19 -18.90
C PHE A 912 -17.80 13.41 -18.01
N ALA A 913 -19.02 13.55 -17.50
CA ALA A 913 -19.39 14.67 -16.63
C ALA A 913 -18.98 14.41 -15.18
N VAL A 914 -18.32 15.38 -14.55
CA VAL A 914 -17.83 15.34 -13.17
C VAL A 914 -18.22 16.63 -12.46
N GLN A 915 -18.75 16.53 -11.24
CA GLN A 915 -19.16 17.69 -10.45
C GLN A 915 -18.69 17.55 -8.99
N PRO A 916 -17.45 17.97 -8.68
CA PRO A 916 -16.91 17.94 -7.32
C PRO A 916 -17.34 19.16 -6.48
N LYS A 917 -17.77 20.26 -7.13
CA LYS A 917 -18.30 21.52 -6.54
C LYS A 917 -19.56 21.97 -7.29
N ASP A 918 -19.99 23.23 -7.20
CA ASP A 918 -21.15 23.76 -7.94
C ASP A 918 -20.95 23.90 -9.47
N CYS A 919 -19.80 23.49 -10.01
CA CYS A 919 -19.49 23.51 -11.45
C CYS A 919 -19.35 22.09 -12.02
N VAL A 920 -19.95 21.84 -13.19
CA VAL A 920 -19.81 20.60 -13.95
C VAL A 920 -18.62 20.72 -14.91
N GLU A 921 -17.67 19.81 -14.78
CA GLU A 921 -16.51 19.64 -15.64
C GLU A 921 -16.70 18.42 -16.55
N TYR A 922 -16.10 18.45 -17.75
CA TYR A 922 -16.22 17.37 -18.74
C TYR A 922 -14.84 16.84 -19.11
N VAL A 923 -14.60 15.56 -18.86
CA VAL A 923 -13.36 14.87 -19.19
C VAL A 923 -13.52 14.09 -20.50
N PRO A 924 -12.67 14.31 -21.52
CA PRO A 924 -12.78 13.59 -22.78
C PRO A 924 -12.37 12.11 -22.63
N VAL A 925 -13.15 11.24 -23.25
CA VAL A 925 -12.89 9.79 -23.33
C VAL A 925 -12.97 9.35 -24.79
N VAL A 926 -11.92 8.71 -25.26
CA VAL A 926 -11.82 8.21 -26.63
C VAL A 926 -11.72 6.69 -26.60
N CYS A 927 -12.47 6.01 -27.46
CA CYS A 927 -12.40 4.57 -27.68
C CYS A 927 -12.02 4.30 -29.14
N GLU A 928 -11.08 3.38 -29.36
CA GLU A 928 -10.71 2.87 -30.67
C GLU A 928 -10.88 1.35 -30.69
N ILE A 929 -11.65 0.84 -31.64
CA ILE A 929 -11.89 -0.59 -31.85
C ILE A 929 -11.31 -0.99 -33.20
N GLN A 930 -10.35 -1.90 -33.18
CA GLN A 930 -9.74 -2.49 -34.36
C GLN A 930 -10.18 -3.95 -34.49
N THR A 931 -10.87 -4.27 -35.58
CA THR A 931 -11.36 -5.63 -35.87
C THR A 931 -10.55 -6.24 -37.01
N SER A 932 -9.89 -7.37 -36.74
CA SER A 932 -9.24 -8.22 -37.75
C SER A 932 -9.99 -9.55 -37.92
N ALA A 933 -9.63 -10.35 -38.93
CA ALA A 933 -10.26 -11.65 -39.17
C ALA A 933 -10.07 -12.69 -38.05
N ARG A 934 -9.13 -12.46 -37.11
CA ARG A 934 -8.80 -13.38 -36.01
C ARG A 934 -8.92 -12.77 -34.61
N GLU A 935 -8.85 -11.45 -34.50
CA GLU A 935 -8.78 -10.76 -33.21
C GLU A 935 -9.50 -9.41 -33.24
N MET A 936 -10.14 -9.06 -32.11
CA MET A 936 -10.72 -7.76 -31.84
C MET A 936 -9.91 -7.08 -30.73
N GLN A 937 -9.37 -5.90 -31.02
CA GLN A 937 -8.61 -5.07 -30.08
C GLN A 937 -9.40 -3.81 -29.75
N VAL A 938 -9.55 -3.51 -28.47
CA VAL A 938 -10.22 -2.32 -27.95
C VAL A 938 -9.23 -1.51 -27.14
N PHE A 939 -9.13 -0.23 -27.47
CA PHE A 939 -8.27 0.75 -26.81
C PHE A 939 -9.13 1.90 -26.27
N VAL A 940 -8.89 2.29 -25.02
CA VAL A 940 -9.53 3.45 -24.40
C VAL A 940 -8.48 4.44 -23.95
N TYR A 941 -8.65 5.72 -24.31
CA TYR A 941 -7.78 6.84 -23.98
C TYR A 941 -8.55 7.89 -23.18
N SER A 942 -8.00 8.28 -22.04
CA SER A 942 -8.48 9.40 -21.20
C SER A 942 -7.36 9.84 -20.26
N GLU A 943 -7.42 11.02 -19.67
CA GLU A 943 -6.39 11.48 -18.71
C GLU A 943 -6.41 10.65 -17.41
N ASP A 944 -7.59 10.16 -16.99
CA ASP A 944 -7.78 9.40 -15.76
C ASP A 944 -7.71 7.87 -15.97
N SER A 945 -6.77 7.20 -15.33
CA SER A 945 -6.57 5.74 -15.43
C SER A 945 -7.75 4.92 -14.90
N VAL A 946 -8.46 5.42 -13.88
CA VAL A 946 -9.66 4.78 -13.31
C VAL A 946 -10.82 4.81 -14.31
N LEU A 947 -10.97 5.94 -15.01
CA LEU A 947 -11.99 6.10 -16.05
C LEU A 947 -11.70 5.22 -17.26
N GLN A 948 -10.42 5.08 -17.64
CA GLN A 948 -9.98 4.16 -18.68
C GLN A 948 -10.39 2.71 -18.34
N GLN A 949 -10.10 2.25 -17.13
CA GLN A 949 -10.44 0.89 -16.68
C GLN A 949 -11.95 0.67 -16.62
N GLY A 950 -12.71 1.61 -16.05
CA GLY A 950 -14.16 1.50 -15.95
C GLY A 950 -14.87 1.50 -17.32
N ALA A 951 -14.43 2.35 -18.25
CA ALA A 951 -14.94 2.38 -19.62
C ALA A 951 -14.54 1.11 -20.39
N LEU A 952 -13.29 0.65 -20.25
CA LEU A 952 -12.81 -0.57 -20.87
C LEU A 952 -13.58 -1.80 -20.37
N ASP A 953 -13.83 -1.92 -19.07
CA ASP A 953 -14.57 -3.05 -18.50
C ASP A 953 -16.04 -3.05 -18.93
N THR A 954 -16.64 -1.87 -19.13
CA THR A 954 -17.98 -1.75 -19.72
C THR A 954 -18.01 -2.24 -21.17
N ILE A 955 -16.98 -1.91 -21.97
CA ILE A 955 -16.88 -2.35 -23.37
C ILE A 955 -16.55 -3.84 -23.46
N LYS A 956 -15.62 -4.35 -22.63
CA LYS A 956 -15.33 -5.79 -22.51
C LYS A 956 -16.61 -6.58 -22.26
N PHE A 957 -17.43 -6.07 -21.34
CA PHE A 957 -18.68 -6.70 -20.98
C PHE A 957 -19.75 -6.58 -22.08
N ALA A 958 -19.68 -5.54 -22.91
CA ALA A 958 -20.55 -5.37 -24.07
C ALA A 958 -20.22 -6.28 -25.26
N VAL A 959 -18.96 -6.73 -25.36
CA VAL A 959 -18.44 -7.58 -26.44
C VAL A 959 -18.45 -9.07 -26.06
N GLN A 960 -18.51 -9.38 -24.77
CA GLN A 960 -18.76 -10.73 -24.25
C GLN A 960 -20.23 -11.11 -24.41
#